data_AF-A0A2S8SRI7-F1
#
_entry.id   AF-A0A2S8SRI7-F1
#
_cell.length_a   1.000
_cell.length_b   1.000
_cell.length_c   1.000
_cell.angle_alpha   90.00
_cell.angle_beta   90.00
_cell.angle_gamma   90.00
#
_symmetry.space_group_name_H-M   'P 1'
#
loop_
_entity.id
_entity.type
_entity.pdbx_description
1 polymer ?
#
loop_
_entity_poly.entity_id
_entity_poly.type
_entity_poly.pdbx_seq_one_letter_code
_entity_poly.pdbx_strand_id
1 'polypeptide(L)'
;MSDSPTPEPKLNPQPKRRAAPRKAAAPRKSATKSTTVEVTRPISDLDAPQWYVHRELSWLEFNQRVLEEACDPENPPLERLKFLAIVSANLDEFFEIRVAGLQQQAETRPFDAGPDGLTASQALDAIAARVKRMSQAQYTCYQSEVVPALALGGLDLLTVDDLEERGRRWAKNYFEREVFPVLTPLAVDPAHPFPQLGNKSLNLVVELRVPDRVGELDGLLPDENHVEFRLGVVQVPRVLPRLVEIPAEFSPKGRKIYVFLSSLISAYVGQLFPGLEVRGCYAFRVTRNSELYLDEDEADNLLEAMQEQLARRRRGDAVRLEVQRGCDPAVVALLLRTFELDPIDLYEVDGPINLTRLMAIYGAEVRPDLKDAPFSPATPPQLKGASDADEFFAVLKREDILLHHPYDSFRSVTRFIELAASDPNVLAIKMTLYRTSKDSPIVKALMRAAESGKQVTALVELKARFDEENNIAWARAMEASGVHVVYGLVGLKTHSKLGFVVRREGQEIQRYVHLGTGNYNEVTARIYTDIGLLTSNAEIGEDASKVFNLLTGMSQFPGLKRLMMAPFGLDKEFIRRIERETANAKKAARQKVKTEARIIIKMNSLVDVGVIKALYRASQAGVRVDLIIRGICCLRPGIPGLSENIRVRSIIGRFLEHSRIFYFHNGGNEEILCGSADWMPRNFFRRVEIIYPILDGALRERIKSEILLPALADNIKAREILPDGTHKSVERAPNEAKFGFQASLLARQKQNSAPPRQSAPGALQLTPRVAPQILGAAIDGLPGTGADPVLQSLQQSLLKQVLNVLIPTNNSMESQDLNGEIGGETVKSDEQNAPETAKNE
;
A
#
# COMPACT_ATOMS: atom_id res chain seq x y z
N MET A 1 -33.88 47.98 -38.28
CA MET A 1 -34.59 48.62 -37.15
C MET A 1 -33.99 48.02 -35.87
N SER A 2 -32.77 48.41 -35.45
CA SER A 2 -32.37 49.63 -34.69
C SER A 2 -33.22 49.80 -33.42
N ASP A 3 -32.73 50.02 -32.20
CA ASP A 3 -31.39 50.17 -31.63
C ASP A 3 -31.59 50.12 -30.09
N SER A 4 -30.53 49.85 -29.34
CA SER A 4 -30.42 50.07 -27.87
C SER A 4 -30.68 51.56 -27.52
N PRO A 5 -30.95 51.98 -26.25
CA PRO A 5 -29.91 51.99 -25.19
C PRO A 5 -30.40 52.01 -23.70
N THR A 6 -29.46 51.85 -22.77
CA THR A 6 -29.49 52.30 -21.35
C THR A 6 -28.97 53.76 -21.23
N PRO A 7 -29.36 54.61 -20.24
CA PRO A 7 -28.66 54.66 -18.93
C PRO A 7 -29.45 55.21 -17.70
N GLU A 8 -28.80 55.17 -16.51
CA GLU A 8 -29.15 55.64 -15.14
C GLU A 8 -29.29 57.19 -14.96
N PRO A 9 -29.19 57.84 -13.75
CA PRO A 9 -29.65 57.61 -12.34
C PRO A 9 -30.35 58.86 -11.73
N LYS A 10 -31.01 58.82 -10.55
CA LYS A 10 -31.06 59.97 -9.59
C LYS A 10 -31.31 59.59 -8.10
N LEU A 11 -30.69 60.40 -7.24
CA LEU A 11 -30.42 60.31 -5.80
C LEU A 11 -31.61 60.43 -4.81
N ASN A 12 -31.44 59.76 -3.66
CA ASN A 12 -31.75 60.09 -2.24
C ASN A 12 -32.77 61.19 -1.85
N PRO A 13 -33.51 60.96 -0.75
CA PRO A 13 -33.19 61.70 0.48
C PRO A 13 -33.25 60.89 1.80
N GLN A 14 -32.26 61.13 2.67
CA GLN A 14 -32.27 60.91 4.14
C GLN A 14 -32.89 62.15 4.86
N PRO A 15 -33.00 62.22 6.21
CA PRO A 15 -33.22 61.20 7.26
C PRO A 15 -34.34 61.61 8.26
N LYS A 16 -34.83 60.68 9.11
CA LYS A 16 -35.51 61.04 10.38
C LYS A 16 -34.78 60.47 11.59
N ARG A 17 -34.70 61.32 12.63
CA ARG A 17 -33.80 61.31 13.79
C ARG A 17 -34.10 60.24 14.85
N ARG A 18 -33.01 59.92 15.57
CA ARG A 18 -32.80 59.05 16.74
C ARG A 18 -33.62 59.41 17.99
N ALA A 19 -33.85 58.39 18.82
CA ALA A 19 -33.91 58.48 20.29
C ALA A 19 -33.07 57.36 20.94
N ALA A 20 -32.50 57.64 22.12
CA ALA A 20 -31.33 57.04 22.76
C ALA A 20 -31.62 55.77 23.62
N PRO A 21 -30.57 55.05 24.12
CA PRO A 21 -30.68 53.67 24.61
C PRO A 21 -30.96 53.56 26.12
N ARG A 22 -31.62 52.47 26.54
CA ARG A 22 -31.81 52.10 27.95
C ARG A 22 -31.08 50.80 28.29
N LYS A 23 -30.49 50.80 29.49
CA LYS A 23 -29.46 49.91 30.04
C LYS A 23 -29.84 48.42 30.13
N ALA A 24 -28.80 47.59 30.00
CA ALA A 24 -28.79 46.15 30.16
C ALA A 24 -29.21 45.66 31.57
N ALA A 25 -29.99 44.59 31.60
CA ALA A 25 -30.25 43.77 32.78
C ALA A 25 -29.57 42.39 32.59
N ALA A 26 -28.90 41.91 33.63
CA ALA A 26 -28.11 40.67 33.64
C ALA A 26 -28.97 39.41 33.39
N PRO A 27 -28.44 38.36 32.73
CA PRO A 27 -29.17 37.12 32.53
C PRO A 27 -29.22 36.30 33.82
N ARG A 28 -30.44 35.88 34.18
CA ARG A 28 -30.71 34.89 35.23
C ARG A 28 -30.10 33.54 34.84
N LYS A 29 -29.45 32.88 35.80
CA LYS A 29 -28.96 31.49 35.70
C LYS A 29 -30.12 30.56 35.31
N SER A 30 -30.11 30.06 34.08
CA SER A 30 -30.98 28.97 33.65
C SER A 30 -30.40 27.65 34.17
N ALA A 31 -31.21 26.92 34.93
CA ALA A 31 -30.89 25.59 35.44
C ALA A 31 -30.45 24.66 34.30
N THR A 32 -29.35 23.94 34.55
CA THR A 32 -28.80 22.88 33.73
C THR A 32 -29.88 21.81 33.52
N LYS A 33 -30.49 21.76 32.33
CA LYS A 33 -31.25 20.59 31.90
C LYS A 33 -30.24 19.46 31.70
N SER A 34 -30.22 18.54 32.64
CA SER A 34 -29.66 17.20 32.50
C SER A 34 -30.10 16.62 31.15
N THR A 35 -29.18 16.50 30.20
CA THR A 35 -29.34 15.74 28.97
C THR A 35 -29.55 14.28 29.37
N THR A 36 -30.80 13.86 29.47
CA THR A 36 -31.18 12.45 29.44
C THR A 36 -30.62 11.86 28.15
N VAL A 37 -29.64 10.96 28.27
CA VAL A 37 -29.16 10.12 27.17
C VAL A 37 -30.37 9.31 26.69
N GLU A 38 -30.95 9.66 25.55
CA GLU A 38 -31.92 8.80 24.88
C GLU A 38 -31.22 7.48 24.57
N VAL A 39 -31.66 6.40 25.21
CA VAL A 39 -31.17 5.05 24.93
C VAL A 39 -31.60 4.69 23.51
N THR A 40 -30.70 4.88 22.56
CA THR A 40 -30.95 4.52 21.15
C THR A 40 -31.10 3.00 21.10
N ARG A 41 -32.26 2.53 20.62
CA ARG A 41 -32.52 1.09 20.55
C ARG A 41 -31.58 0.45 19.52
N PRO A 42 -31.02 -0.75 19.79
CA PRO A 42 -30.17 -1.42 18.83
C PRO A 42 -30.95 -1.77 17.56
N ILE A 43 -30.36 -1.51 16.40
CA ILE A 43 -30.92 -1.87 15.10
C ILE A 43 -30.85 -3.39 14.94
N SER A 44 -32.00 -4.04 14.76
CA SER A 44 -32.09 -5.50 14.70
C SER A 44 -31.86 -6.09 13.31
N ASP A 45 -32.25 -5.36 12.26
CA ASP A 45 -32.07 -5.80 10.88
C ASP A 45 -30.70 -5.38 10.37
N LEU A 46 -29.74 -6.31 10.44
CA LEU A 46 -28.38 -6.12 9.95
C LEU A 46 -28.23 -6.51 8.47
N ASP A 47 -29.29 -6.98 7.82
CA ASP A 47 -29.32 -7.34 6.40
C ASP A 47 -29.70 -6.15 5.51
N ALA A 48 -30.22 -5.07 6.10
CA ALA A 48 -30.69 -3.93 5.35
C ALA A 48 -29.56 -3.23 4.55
N PRO A 49 -29.77 -2.92 3.25
CA PRO A 49 -28.69 -2.48 2.36
C PRO A 49 -28.01 -1.17 2.75
N GLN A 50 -28.74 -0.25 3.40
CA GLN A 50 -28.23 1.05 3.82
C GLN A 50 -27.09 0.96 4.87
N TRP A 51 -26.83 -0.22 5.43
CA TRP A 51 -25.74 -0.46 6.38
C TRP A 51 -24.42 -0.84 5.71
N TYR A 52 -24.40 -0.95 4.39
CA TYR A 52 -23.22 -1.34 3.62
C TYR A 52 -22.81 -0.25 2.64
N VAL A 53 -21.53 -0.25 2.28
CA VAL A 53 -20.96 0.60 1.22
C VAL A 53 -20.62 -0.30 0.05
N HIS A 54 -20.99 0.12 -1.17
CA HIS A 54 -20.63 -0.60 -2.39
C HIS A 54 -19.10 -0.72 -2.50
N ARG A 55 -18.62 -1.94 -2.78
CA ARG A 55 -17.18 -2.30 -2.78
C ARG A 55 -16.35 -1.41 -3.70
N GLU A 56 -16.81 -1.19 -4.93
CA GLU A 56 -16.08 -0.42 -5.94
C GLU A 56 -16.08 1.07 -5.65
N LEU A 57 -17.16 1.61 -5.05
CA LEU A 57 -17.20 3.01 -4.61
C LEU A 57 -16.24 3.23 -3.43
N SER A 58 -16.20 2.28 -2.49
CA SER A 58 -15.21 2.28 -1.40
C SER A 58 -13.77 2.21 -1.92
N TRP A 59 -13.53 1.45 -3.00
CA TRP A 59 -12.24 1.44 -3.68
C TRP A 59 -11.89 2.79 -4.31
N LEU A 60 -12.86 3.49 -4.92
CA LEU A 60 -12.64 4.84 -5.47
C LEU A 60 -12.28 5.84 -4.37
N GLU A 61 -12.90 5.76 -3.19
CA GLU A 61 -12.49 6.60 -2.05
C GLU A 61 -11.10 6.25 -1.52
N PHE A 62 -10.65 4.99 -1.65
CA PHE A 62 -9.22 4.66 -1.46
C PHE A 62 -8.34 5.41 -2.45
N ASN A 63 -8.63 5.36 -3.75
CA ASN A 63 -7.80 6.02 -4.74
C ASN A 63 -7.87 7.56 -4.63
N GLN A 64 -8.97 8.11 -4.14
CA GLN A 64 -9.08 9.53 -3.77
C GLN A 64 -8.09 9.92 -2.67
N ARG A 65 -7.93 9.08 -1.63
CA ARG A 65 -6.94 9.30 -0.57
C ARG A 65 -5.50 9.23 -1.11
N VAL A 66 -5.25 8.43 -2.15
CA VAL A 66 -3.96 8.43 -2.87
C VAL A 66 -3.76 9.74 -3.64
N LEU A 67 -4.81 10.28 -4.27
CA LEU A 67 -4.76 11.59 -4.93
C LEU A 67 -4.49 12.73 -3.94
N GLU A 68 -5.04 12.66 -2.73
CA GLU A 68 -4.76 13.66 -1.69
C GLU A 68 -3.28 13.73 -1.32
N GLU A 69 -2.51 12.65 -1.41
CA GLU A 69 -1.06 12.70 -1.22
C GLU A 69 -0.33 13.44 -2.34
N ALA A 70 -0.91 13.52 -3.55
CA ALA A 70 -0.41 14.41 -4.60
C ALA A 70 -0.78 15.88 -4.35
N CYS A 71 -1.92 16.14 -3.71
CA CYS A 71 -2.35 17.49 -3.31
C CYS A 71 -1.62 18.01 -2.07
N ASP A 72 -1.06 17.15 -1.23
CA ASP A 72 -0.42 17.55 0.02
C ASP A 72 0.91 18.31 -0.23
N PRO A 73 1.00 19.62 0.09
CA PRO A 73 2.22 20.40 -0.12
C PRO A 73 3.35 20.06 0.86
N GLU A 74 3.07 19.32 1.94
CA GLU A 74 4.12 18.83 2.85
C GLU A 74 4.90 17.66 2.23
N ASN A 75 4.37 17.03 1.17
CA ASN A 75 5.08 16.01 0.41
C ASN A 75 6.02 16.65 -0.63
N PRO A 76 7.25 16.14 -0.82
CA PRO A 76 8.17 16.67 -1.82
C PRO A 76 7.60 16.62 -3.26
N PRO A 77 7.94 17.59 -4.15
CA PRO A 77 7.31 17.69 -5.47
C PRO A 77 7.38 16.43 -6.35
N LEU A 78 8.49 15.69 -6.34
CA LEU A 78 8.58 14.44 -7.10
C LEU A 78 7.77 13.30 -6.44
N GLU A 79 7.58 13.31 -5.12
CA GLU A 79 6.68 12.37 -4.45
C GLU A 79 5.22 12.65 -4.83
N ARG A 80 4.83 13.93 -4.94
CA ARG A 80 3.51 14.33 -5.43
C ARG A 80 3.27 13.90 -6.88
N LEU A 81 4.28 14.07 -7.75
CA LEU A 81 4.27 13.57 -9.13
C LEU A 81 4.09 12.04 -9.19
N LYS A 82 4.82 11.31 -8.33
CA LYS A 82 4.71 9.86 -8.18
C LYS A 82 3.28 9.45 -7.80
N PHE A 83 2.64 10.15 -6.86
CA PHE A 83 1.26 9.87 -6.48
C PHE A 83 0.26 10.11 -7.62
N LEU A 84 0.42 11.16 -8.43
CA LEU A 84 -0.42 11.33 -9.65
C LEU A 84 -0.28 10.14 -10.60
N ALA A 85 0.94 9.66 -10.82
CA ALA A 85 1.18 8.48 -11.66
C ALA A 85 0.55 7.21 -11.08
N ILE A 86 0.60 7.03 -9.75
CA ILE A 86 -0.03 5.90 -9.04
C ILE A 86 -1.55 5.97 -9.17
N VAL A 87 -2.18 7.13 -8.99
CA VAL A 87 -3.65 7.30 -9.12
C VAL A 87 -4.11 6.86 -10.51
N SER A 88 -3.41 7.29 -11.57
CA SER A 88 -3.72 6.87 -12.94
C SER A 88 -3.48 5.38 -13.19
N ALA A 89 -2.39 4.82 -12.67
CA ALA A 89 -2.13 3.38 -12.80
C ALA A 89 -3.19 2.54 -12.09
N ASN A 90 -3.62 2.96 -10.90
CA ASN A 90 -4.70 2.32 -10.15
C ASN A 90 -6.02 2.40 -10.93
N LEU A 91 -6.36 3.55 -11.52
CA LEU A 91 -7.57 3.69 -12.34
C LEU A 91 -7.50 2.79 -13.57
N ASP A 92 -6.35 2.69 -14.25
CA ASP A 92 -6.18 1.76 -15.37
C ASP A 92 -6.56 0.32 -14.93
N GLU A 93 -6.00 -0.20 -13.83
CA GLU A 93 -6.36 -1.54 -13.32
C GLU A 93 -7.85 -1.64 -12.93
N PHE A 94 -8.40 -0.58 -12.31
CA PHE A 94 -9.80 -0.55 -11.92
C PHE A 94 -10.74 -0.69 -13.12
N PHE A 95 -10.47 -0.01 -14.23
CA PHE A 95 -11.26 -0.16 -15.46
C PHE A 95 -11.05 -1.55 -16.09
N GLU A 96 -9.80 -2.00 -16.20
CA GLU A 96 -9.44 -3.26 -16.86
C GLU A 96 -10.00 -4.50 -16.16
N ILE A 97 -10.30 -4.41 -14.87
CA ILE A 97 -10.75 -5.56 -14.05
C ILE A 97 -12.15 -5.33 -13.49
N ARG A 98 -12.36 -4.26 -12.73
CA ARG A 98 -13.60 -4.09 -11.94
C ARG A 98 -14.75 -3.52 -12.76
N VAL A 99 -14.51 -2.48 -13.56
CA VAL A 99 -15.55 -1.94 -14.45
C VAL A 99 -15.92 -2.96 -15.51
N ALA A 100 -14.93 -3.64 -16.09
CA ALA A 100 -15.16 -4.74 -17.03
C ALA A 100 -16.02 -5.86 -16.40
N GLY A 101 -15.72 -6.27 -15.15
CA GLY A 101 -16.51 -7.25 -14.41
C GLY A 101 -17.96 -6.81 -14.20
N LEU A 102 -18.17 -5.56 -13.77
CA LEU A 102 -19.51 -4.99 -13.58
C LEU A 102 -20.30 -4.86 -14.90
N GLN A 103 -19.66 -4.49 -16.01
CA GLN A 103 -20.30 -4.48 -17.33
C GLN A 103 -20.79 -5.88 -17.72
N GLN A 104 -19.95 -6.90 -17.51
CA GLN A 104 -20.34 -8.29 -17.73
C GLN A 104 -21.49 -8.74 -16.80
N GLN A 105 -21.47 -8.32 -15.53
CA GLN A 105 -22.53 -8.63 -14.58
C GLN A 105 -23.85 -7.95 -14.97
N ALA A 106 -23.81 -6.70 -15.42
CA ALA A 106 -25.00 -5.96 -15.86
C ALA A 106 -25.73 -6.64 -17.02
N GLU A 107 -25.01 -7.36 -17.88
CA GLU A 107 -25.61 -8.12 -19.00
C GLU A 107 -26.11 -9.50 -18.59
N THR A 108 -25.32 -10.21 -17.78
CA THR A 108 -25.61 -11.62 -17.46
C THR A 108 -26.54 -11.78 -16.25
N ARG A 109 -26.52 -10.82 -15.33
CA ARG A 109 -27.24 -10.81 -14.06
C ARG A 109 -27.76 -9.39 -13.74
N PRO A 110 -28.59 -8.78 -14.60
CA PRO A 110 -28.99 -7.36 -14.50
C PRO A 110 -29.75 -7.00 -13.21
N PHE A 111 -30.41 -7.98 -12.58
CA PHE A 111 -31.23 -7.76 -11.39
C PHE A 111 -30.54 -8.18 -10.08
N ASP A 112 -29.35 -8.78 -10.16
CA ASP A 112 -28.59 -9.15 -8.98
C ASP A 112 -28.05 -7.88 -8.31
N ALA A 113 -28.29 -7.76 -7.01
CA ALA A 113 -27.80 -6.66 -6.20
C ALA A 113 -26.89 -7.19 -5.09
N GLY A 114 -25.83 -6.44 -4.81
CA GLY A 114 -24.93 -6.72 -3.71
C GLY A 114 -25.56 -6.44 -2.34
N PRO A 115 -24.82 -6.66 -1.23
CA PRO A 115 -25.28 -6.34 0.12
C PRO A 115 -25.67 -4.88 0.34
N ASP A 116 -25.17 -3.95 -0.48
CA ASP A 116 -25.51 -2.53 -0.46
C ASP A 116 -26.73 -2.16 -1.31
N GLY A 117 -27.28 -3.11 -2.06
CA GLY A 117 -28.56 -2.98 -2.77
C GLY A 117 -28.48 -2.38 -4.17
N LEU A 118 -27.29 -1.99 -4.65
CA LEU A 118 -27.11 -1.53 -6.02
C LEU A 118 -27.02 -2.72 -7.00
N THR A 119 -27.69 -2.58 -8.15
CA THR A 119 -27.43 -3.44 -9.31
C THR A 119 -26.15 -3.02 -10.02
N ALA A 120 -25.58 -3.90 -10.84
CA ALA A 120 -24.36 -3.61 -11.60
C ALA A 120 -24.48 -2.33 -12.47
N SER A 121 -25.62 -2.11 -13.13
CA SER A 121 -25.85 -0.89 -13.93
C SER A 121 -25.88 0.37 -13.06
N GLN A 122 -26.55 0.33 -11.90
CA GLN A 122 -26.59 1.46 -10.98
C GLN A 122 -25.19 1.76 -10.39
N ALA A 123 -24.40 0.72 -10.14
CA ALA A 123 -23.03 0.85 -9.71
C ALA A 123 -22.15 1.49 -10.79
N LEU A 124 -22.28 1.08 -12.06
CA LEU A 124 -21.57 1.68 -13.20
C LEU A 124 -21.89 3.18 -13.35
N ASP A 125 -23.16 3.57 -13.20
CA ASP A 125 -23.57 4.98 -13.23
C ASP A 125 -22.91 5.80 -12.11
N ALA A 126 -22.94 5.27 -10.88
CA ALA A 126 -22.32 5.90 -9.72
C ALA A 126 -20.79 6.00 -9.86
N ILE A 127 -20.16 4.95 -10.38
CA ILE A 127 -18.72 4.88 -10.65
C ILE A 127 -18.33 5.94 -11.69
N ALA A 128 -19.02 6.01 -12.82
CA ALA A 128 -18.71 6.95 -13.88
C ALA A 128 -18.80 8.41 -13.38
N ALA A 129 -19.86 8.74 -12.66
CA ALA A 129 -20.02 10.06 -12.06
C ALA A 129 -18.88 10.39 -11.06
N ARG A 130 -18.47 9.41 -10.25
CA ARG A 130 -17.41 9.59 -9.24
C ARG A 130 -16.02 9.70 -9.86
N VAL A 131 -15.71 8.90 -10.89
CA VAL A 131 -14.43 8.92 -11.60
C VAL A 131 -14.28 10.21 -12.39
N LYS A 132 -15.33 10.73 -13.05
CA LYS A 132 -15.28 12.03 -13.73
C LYS A 132 -14.87 13.16 -12.78
N ARG A 133 -15.45 13.20 -11.57
CA ARG A 133 -15.04 14.16 -10.51
C ARG A 133 -13.59 13.95 -10.05
N MET A 134 -13.16 12.70 -9.88
CA MET A 134 -11.79 12.36 -9.47
C MET A 134 -10.77 12.77 -10.53
N SER A 135 -11.05 12.48 -11.79
CA SER A 135 -10.20 12.85 -12.94
C SER A 135 -10.03 14.36 -13.01
N GLN A 136 -11.13 15.12 -12.90
CA GLN A 136 -11.05 16.58 -12.85
C GLN A 136 -10.16 17.07 -11.70
N ALA A 137 -10.32 16.53 -10.49
CA ALA A 137 -9.47 16.89 -9.36
C ALA A 137 -8.00 16.53 -9.59
N GLN A 138 -7.72 15.39 -10.24
CA GLN A 138 -6.38 14.94 -10.58
C GLN A 138 -5.68 15.92 -11.53
N TYR A 139 -6.35 16.34 -12.60
CA TYR A 139 -5.79 17.29 -13.56
C TYR A 139 -5.67 18.70 -12.97
N THR A 140 -6.60 19.14 -12.12
CA THR A 140 -6.44 20.39 -11.37
C THR A 140 -5.19 20.36 -10.48
N CYS A 141 -4.98 19.27 -9.72
CA CYS A 141 -3.78 19.09 -8.89
C CYS A 141 -2.50 19.09 -9.73
N TYR A 142 -2.50 18.38 -10.85
CA TYR A 142 -1.38 18.35 -11.80
C TYR A 142 -1.01 19.76 -12.27
N GLN A 143 -1.97 20.52 -12.82
CA GLN A 143 -1.73 21.82 -13.43
C GLN A 143 -1.46 22.93 -12.42
N SER A 144 -2.23 22.98 -11.33
CA SER A 144 -2.25 24.13 -10.42
C SER A 144 -1.27 23.99 -9.27
N GLU A 145 -0.79 22.78 -8.97
CA GLU A 145 0.04 22.53 -7.80
C GLU A 145 1.35 21.79 -8.12
N VAL A 146 1.28 20.62 -8.74
CA VAL A 146 2.46 19.76 -8.92
C VAL A 146 3.43 20.32 -9.97
N VAL A 147 2.93 20.71 -11.16
CA VAL A 147 3.78 21.30 -12.21
C VAL A 147 4.46 22.59 -11.73
N PRO A 148 3.76 23.56 -11.09
CA PRO A 148 4.41 24.74 -10.53
C PRO A 148 5.45 24.42 -9.45
N ALA A 149 5.18 23.45 -8.56
CA ALA A 149 6.12 23.06 -7.51
C ALA A 149 7.40 22.43 -8.08
N LEU A 150 7.30 21.63 -9.14
CA LEU A 150 8.46 21.09 -9.86
C LEU A 150 9.26 22.19 -10.55
N ALA A 151 8.56 23.14 -11.19
CA ALA A 151 9.19 24.27 -11.86
C ALA A 151 9.97 25.14 -10.85
N LEU A 152 9.45 25.39 -9.64
CA LEU A 152 10.20 26.06 -8.57
C LEU A 152 11.45 25.28 -8.16
N GLY A 153 11.39 23.95 -8.22
CA GLY A 153 12.52 23.03 -8.05
C GLY A 153 13.45 22.92 -9.28
N GLY A 154 13.27 23.73 -10.33
CA GLY A 154 14.12 23.70 -11.52
C GLY A 154 13.84 22.53 -12.48
N LEU A 155 12.70 21.85 -12.35
CA LEU A 155 12.26 20.80 -13.26
C LEU A 155 10.97 21.23 -13.97
N ASP A 156 11.04 21.42 -15.28
CA ASP A 156 9.92 21.89 -16.08
C ASP A 156 9.30 20.79 -16.94
N LEU A 157 7.97 20.79 -17.00
CA LEU A 157 7.18 20.02 -17.96
C LEU A 157 6.59 21.01 -18.95
N LEU A 158 7.17 21.10 -20.14
CA LEU A 158 6.82 22.10 -21.15
C LEU A 158 6.23 21.45 -22.40
N THR A 159 5.45 22.23 -23.16
CA THR A 159 5.13 21.91 -24.55
C THR A 159 6.21 22.47 -25.48
N VAL A 160 6.20 22.07 -26.75
CA VAL A 160 7.13 22.61 -27.76
C VAL A 160 7.00 24.13 -27.93
N ASP A 161 5.78 24.65 -27.75
CA ASP A 161 5.50 26.08 -27.88
C ASP A 161 6.05 26.89 -26.70
N ASP A 162 6.17 26.27 -25.52
CA ASP A 162 6.74 26.90 -24.33
C ASP A 162 8.28 26.89 -24.32
N LEU A 163 8.92 26.17 -25.24
CA LEU A 163 10.38 26.12 -25.35
C LEU A 163 10.96 27.42 -25.92
N GLU A 164 12.10 27.84 -25.39
CA GLU A 164 12.95 28.85 -26.00
C GLU A 164 13.47 28.39 -27.38
N GLU A 165 13.88 29.34 -28.22
CA GLU A 165 14.30 29.11 -29.60
C GLU A 165 15.42 28.05 -29.77
N ARG A 166 16.33 27.95 -28.79
CA ARG A 166 17.38 26.90 -28.82
C ARG A 166 16.79 25.52 -28.56
N GLY A 167 15.99 25.38 -27.51
CA GLY A 167 15.30 24.13 -27.18
C GLY A 167 14.32 23.70 -28.27
N ARG A 168 13.57 24.65 -28.85
CA ARG A 168 12.63 24.39 -29.95
C ARG A 168 13.32 23.87 -31.21
N ARG A 169 14.46 24.48 -31.61
CA ARG A 169 15.27 23.98 -32.73
C ARG A 169 15.83 22.60 -32.47
N TRP A 170 16.29 22.33 -31.25
CA TRP A 170 16.74 20.98 -30.89
C TRP A 170 15.59 19.97 -30.97
N ALA A 171 14.41 20.30 -30.42
CA ALA A 171 13.23 19.45 -30.44
C ALA A 171 12.78 19.12 -31.87
N LYS A 172 12.81 20.11 -32.78
CA LYS A 172 12.55 19.89 -34.22
C LYS A 172 13.55 18.92 -34.83
N ASN A 173 14.85 19.11 -34.60
CA ASN A 173 15.90 18.23 -35.13
C ASN A 173 15.78 16.80 -34.56
N TYR A 174 15.47 16.67 -33.27
CA TYR A 174 15.23 15.37 -32.64
C TYR A 174 13.99 14.70 -33.25
N PHE A 175 12.91 15.46 -33.49
CA PHE A 175 11.74 14.94 -34.20
C PHE A 175 12.11 14.41 -35.58
N GLU A 176 12.79 15.21 -36.42
CA GLU A 176 13.13 14.82 -37.80
C GLU A 176 14.06 13.60 -37.88
N ARG A 177 15.01 13.46 -36.94
CA ARG A 177 16.05 12.43 -36.99
C ARG A 177 15.68 11.14 -36.26
N GLU A 178 15.01 11.24 -35.12
CA GLU A 178 14.76 10.10 -34.22
C GLU A 178 13.29 9.69 -34.19
N VAL A 179 12.37 10.66 -34.26
CA VAL A 179 10.93 10.40 -34.10
C VAL A 179 10.25 10.11 -35.44
N PHE A 180 10.37 11.01 -36.41
CA PHE A 180 9.71 10.92 -37.71
C PHE A 180 9.96 9.58 -38.43
N PRO A 181 11.19 9.02 -38.48
CA PRO A 181 11.46 7.77 -39.20
C PRO A 181 10.74 6.54 -38.62
N VAL A 182 10.28 6.60 -37.37
CA VAL A 182 9.57 5.48 -36.72
C VAL A 182 8.06 5.71 -36.62
N LEU A 183 7.54 6.83 -37.15
CA LEU A 183 6.11 7.10 -37.22
C LEU A 183 5.51 6.51 -38.49
N THR A 184 4.29 6.02 -38.39
CA THR A 184 3.50 5.57 -39.54
C THR A 184 2.12 6.21 -39.44
N PRO A 185 1.76 7.15 -40.35
CA PRO A 185 0.42 7.70 -40.41
C PRO A 185 -0.53 6.66 -41.02
N LEU A 186 -1.68 6.45 -40.39
CA LEU A 186 -2.72 5.53 -40.84
C LEU A 186 -3.93 6.33 -41.30
N ALA A 187 -4.26 6.29 -42.58
CA ALA A 187 -5.47 6.93 -43.11
C ALA A 187 -6.72 6.16 -42.64
N VAL A 188 -7.80 6.89 -42.37
CA VAL A 188 -9.12 6.33 -42.06
C VAL A 188 -10.14 6.89 -43.05
N ASP A 189 -10.65 6.02 -43.91
CA ASP A 189 -11.60 6.31 -44.98
C ASP A 189 -12.42 5.04 -45.34
N PRO A 190 -13.40 5.07 -46.26
CA PRO A 190 -14.19 3.88 -46.59
C PRO A 190 -13.38 2.68 -47.12
N ALA A 191 -12.20 2.90 -47.70
CA ALA A 191 -11.30 1.85 -48.16
C ALA A 191 -10.28 1.41 -47.08
N HIS A 192 -10.01 2.28 -46.10
CA HIS A 192 -9.10 2.05 -44.97
C HIS A 192 -9.87 2.14 -43.64
N PRO A 193 -10.39 1.00 -43.12
CA PRO A 193 -11.12 1.02 -41.86
C PRO A 193 -10.20 1.46 -40.70
N PHE A 194 -10.83 1.91 -39.62
CA PHE A 194 -10.11 2.38 -38.44
C PHE A 194 -9.12 1.31 -37.93
N PRO A 195 -7.85 1.68 -37.65
CA PRO A 195 -6.81 0.72 -37.35
C PRO A 195 -7.00 0.01 -36.01
N GLN A 196 -6.53 -1.24 -35.91
CA GLN A 196 -6.51 -1.96 -34.65
C GLN A 196 -5.44 -1.38 -33.72
N LEU A 197 -5.87 -0.85 -32.57
CA LEU A 197 -4.98 -0.21 -31.59
C LEU A 197 -4.71 -1.12 -30.40
N GLY A 198 -3.45 -1.17 -29.95
CA GLY A 198 -3.08 -1.92 -28.76
C GLY A 198 -3.69 -1.32 -27.48
N ASN A 199 -3.97 -2.16 -26.48
CA ASN A 199 -4.51 -1.71 -25.20
C ASN A 199 -3.58 -0.66 -24.52
N LYS A 200 -4.17 0.41 -23.96
CA LYS A 200 -3.49 1.55 -23.31
C LYS A 200 -2.44 2.23 -24.20
N SER A 201 -2.48 2.01 -25.52
CA SER A 201 -1.66 2.78 -26.46
C SER A 201 -2.14 4.23 -26.48
N LEU A 202 -1.17 5.15 -26.54
CA LEU A 202 -1.45 6.57 -26.73
C LEU A 202 -1.38 6.85 -28.24
N ASN A 203 -2.43 7.47 -28.77
CA ASN A 203 -2.61 7.72 -30.19
C ASN A 203 -3.00 9.18 -30.40
N LEU A 204 -2.73 9.70 -31.59
CA LEU A 204 -3.20 11.00 -32.05
C LEU A 204 -4.18 10.75 -33.19
N VAL A 205 -5.36 11.38 -33.13
CA VAL A 205 -6.27 11.49 -34.27
C VAL A 205 -6.08 12.88 -34.88
N VAL A 206 -5.89 12.91 -36.19
CA VAL A 206 -5.53 14.09 -36.97
C VAL A 206 -6.64 14.35 -37.98
N GLU A 207 -7.27 15.52 -37.88
CA GLU A 207 -8.26 15.98 -38.85
C GLU A 207 -7.54 16.67 -39.99
N LEU A 208 -7.75 16.16 -41.20
CA LEU A 208 -7.06 16.59 -42.41
C LEU A 208 -8.08 17.16 -43.39
N ARG A 209 -7.75 18.33 -43.94
CA ARG A 209 -8.46 18.94 -45.04
C ARG A 209 -7.61 18.86 -46.30
N VAL A 210 -8.21 18.39 -47.40
CA VAL A 210 -7.61 18.54 -48.72
C VAL A 210 -7.70 20.02 -49.11
N PRO A 211 -6.57 20.72 -49.36
CA PRO A 211 -6.61 22.12 -49.76
C PRO A 211 -7.40 22.27 -51.07
N ASP A 212 -8.20 23.33 -51.17
CA ASP A 212 -8.89 23.68 -52.40
C ASP A 212 -7.84 24.13 -53.42
N ARG A 213 -7.31 23.21 -54.22
CA ARG A 213 -6.58 23.57 -55.44
C ARG A 213 -7.52 23.49 -56.62
N VAL A 214 -7.90 24.69 -57.06
CA VAL A 214 -8.35 24.99 -58.41
C VAL A 214 -7.31 24.48 -59.41
N GLY A 215 -7.75 23.66 -60.36
CA GLY A 215 -7.05 23.38 -61.63
C GLY A 215 -6.09 22.19 -61.62
N GLU A 216 -6.61 21.03 -62.05
CA GLU A 216 -6.03 20.12 -63.08
C GLU A 216 -6.67 18.71 -63.08
N LEU A 217 -7.60 18.42 -62.15
CA LEU A 217 -8.38 17.17 -62.12
C LEU A 217 -9.89 17.43 -62.00
N ASP A 218 -10.36 18.48 -62.67
CA ASP A 218 -11.74 18.99 -62.62
C ASP A 218 -12.71 18.21 -63.53
N GLY A 219 -12.65 16.88 -63.50
CA GLY A 219 -13.47 16.03 -64.37
C GLY A 219 -14.09 14.79 -63.73
N LEU A 220 -13.70 14.44 -62.49
CA LEU A 220 -14.15 13.20 -61.84
C LEU A 220 -14.19 13.39 -60.33
N LEU A 221 -15.20 14.09 -59.79
CA LEU A 221 -15.88 13.84 -58.50
C LEU A 221 -16.99 14.90 -58.28
N PRO A 222 -18.09 14.56 -57.58
CA PRO A 222 -19.32 15.37 -57.55
C PRO A 222 -19.35 16.44 -56.43
N ASP A 223 -20.02 17.55 -56.75
CA ASP A 223 -20.53 18.65 -55.90
C ASP A 223 -19.54 19.58 -55.16
N GLU A 224 -19.63 20.88 -55.52
CA GLU A 224 -18.88 22.04 -55.01
C GLU A 224 -19.15 22.39 -53.51
N ASN A 225 -19.76 21.50 -52.73
CA ASN A 225 -20.09 21.75 -51.31
C ASN A 225 -19.64 20.64 -50.33
N HIS A 226 -18.83 19.67 -50.76
CA HIS A 226 -18.25 18.66 -49.85
C HIS A 226 -16.76 18.90 -49.61
N VAL A 227 -16.43 19.61 -48.53
CA VAL A 227 -15.09 19.50 -47.94
C VAL A 227 -14.99 18.11 -47.32
N GLU A 228 -14.42 17.16 -48.06
CA GLU A 228 -14.21 15.79 -47.59
C GLU A 228 -13.10 15.79 -46.53
N PHE A 229 -13.47 15.86 -45.26
CA PHE A 229 -12.52 15.71 -44.15
C PHE A 229 -12.05 14.26 -44.08
N ARG A 230 -10.73 14.07 -44.03
CA ARG A 230 -10.10 12.76 -43.84
C ARG A 230 -9.50 12.70 -42.47
N LEU A 231 -9.49 11.50 -41.89
CA LEU A 231 -8.86 11.27 -40.60
C LEU A 231 -7.56 10.51 -40.77
N GLY A 232 -6.54 10.96 -40.06
CA GLY A 232 -5.30 10.23 -39.86
C GLY A 232 -5.19 9.76 -38.42
N VAL A 233 -4.66 8.57 -38.19
CA VAL A 233 -4.28 8.08 -36.86
C VAL A 233 -2.77 7.90 -36.82
N VAL A 234 -2.12 8.48 -35.82
CA VAL A 234 -0.68 8.34 -35.57
C VAL A 234 -0.49 7.72 -34.20
N GLN A 235 0.12 6.53 -34.14
CA GLN A 235 0.43 5.87 -32.88
C GLN A 235 1.70 6.48 -32.28
N VAL A 236 1.66 6.86 -30.99
CA VAL A 236 2.86 7.35 -30.31
C VAL A 236 3.77 6.14 -30.01
N PRO A 237 4.99 6.05 -30.58
CA PRO A 237 5.79 4.82 -30.58
C PRO A 237 6.26 4.42 -29.18
N ARG A 238 6.26 3.10 -28.88
CA ARG A 238 6.73 2.55 -27.59
C ARG A 238 8.24 2.43 -27.48
N VAL A 239 8.95 2.40 -28.62
CA VAL A 239 10.40 2.24 -28.67
C VAL A 239 11.16 3.50 -28.23
N LEU A 240 10.50 4.65 -28.23
CA LEU A 240 11.07 5.93 -27.80
C LEU A 240 10.64 6.31 -26.37
N PRO A 241 11.47 7.09 -25.64
CA PRO A 241 11.08 7.66 -24.35
C PRO A 241 9.79 8.47 -24.46
N ARG A 242 8.84 8.22 -23.56
CA ARG A 242 7.54 8.93 -23.55
C ARG A 242 7.64 10.38 -23.09
N LEU A 243 8.68 10.67 -22.33
CA LEU A 243 9.10 11.99 -21.91
C LEU A 243 10.50 12.20 -22.46
N VAL A 244 10.65 13.23 -23.29
CA VAL A 244 11.89 13.59 -23.95
C VAL A 244 12.56 14.67 -23.12
N GLU A 245 13.76 14.39 -22.62
CA GLU A 245 14.58 15.38 -21.94
C GLU A 245 15.22 16.32 -22.98
N ILE A 246 15.06 17.63 -22.81
CA ILE A 246 15.83 18.61 -23.57
C ILE A 246 17.24 18.67 -22.97
N PRO A 247 18.31 18.43 -23.75
CA PRO A 247 19.67 18.45 -23.21
C PRO A 247 20.00 19.77 -22.54
N ALA A 248 20.83 19.70 -21.49
CA ALA A 248 21.19 20.85 -20.67
C ALA A 248 21.79 22.02 -21.48
N GLU A 249 22.50 21.75 -22.57
CA GLU A 249 23.08 22.77 -23.46
C GLU A 249 22.05 23.58 -24.25
N PHE A 250 20.84 23.04 -24.43
CA PHE A 250 19.70 23.70 -25.08
C PHE A 250 18.64 24.17 -24.07
N SER A 251 18.89 23.99 -22.78
CA SER A 251 18.03 24.42 -21.68
C SER A 251 18.64 25.64 -20.97
N PRO A 252 17.82 26.50 -20.33
CA PRO A 252 18.35 27.55 -19.48
C PRO A 252 19.19 26.97 -18.32
N LYS A 253 20.23 27.69 -17.90
CA LYS A 253 21.17 27.19 -16.86
C LYS A 253 20.42 26.80 -15.58
N GLY A 254 20.70 25.61 -15.08
CA GLY A 254 20.12 25.09 -13.84
C GLY A 254 18.66 24.62 -13.97
N ARG A 255 18.13 24.55 -15.20
CA ARG A 255 16.78 24.06 -15.49
C ARG A 255 16.87 22.71 -16.21
N LYS A 256 15.98 21.80 -15.84
CA LYS A 256 15.82 20.51 -16.51
C LYS A 256 14.43 20.47 -17.14
N ILE A 257 14.37 20.31 -18.46
CA ILE A 257 13.11 20.42 -19.20
C ILE A 257 12.75 19.05 -19.79
N TYR A 258 11.52 18.63 -19.56
CA TYR A 258 10.91 17.47 -20.20
C TYR A 258 9.74 17.91 -21.08
N VAL A 259 9.61 17.27 -22.24
CA VAL A 259 8.48 17.43 -23.17
C VAL A 259 7.84 16.07 -23.41
N PHE A 260 6.50 16.01 -23.38
CA PHE A 260 5.80 14.77 -23.73
C PHE A 260 6.01 14.43 -25.21
N LEU A 261 6.34 13.18 -25.50
CA LEU A 261 6.51 12.71 -26.89
C LEU A 261 5.25 12.93 -27.74
N SER A 262 4.05 12.80 -27.15
CA SER A 262 2.80 13.10 -27.85
C SER A 262 2.67 14.58 -28.21
N SER A 263 3.08 15.49 -27.32
CA SER A 263 3.10 16.93 -27.59
C SER A 263 4.10 17.27 -28.69
N LEU A 264 5.29 16.64 -28.65
CA LEU A 264 6.30 16.79 -29.70
C LEU A 264 5.81 16.33 -31.07
N ILE A 265 5.17 15.15 -31.14
CA ILE A 265 4.60 14.65 -32.40
C ILE A 265 3.46 15.56 -32.88
N SER A 266 2.58 15.99 -31.97
CA SER A 266 1.46 16.88 -32.31
C SER A 266 1.95 18.19 -32.95
N ALA A 267 3.00 18.81 -32.40
CA ALA A 267 3.58 20.05 -32.91
C ALA A 267 4.11 19.95 -34.36
N TYR A 268 4.54 18.76 -34.79
CA TYR A 268 5.13 18.53 -36.11
C TYR A 268 4.32 17.53 -36.98
N VAL A 269 3.09 17.21 -36.58
CA VAL A 269 2.29 16.14 -37.19
C VAL A 269 2.03 16.37 -38.68
N GLY A 270 1.95 17.64 -39.10
CA GLY A 270 1.73 18.01 -40.50
C GLY A 270 2.82 17.49 -41.46
N GLN A 271 4.04 17.22 -40.98
CA GLN A 271 5.09 16.63 -41.81
C GLN A 271 4.75 15.20 -42.28
N LEU A 272 3.88 14.48 -41.56
CA LEU A 272 3.43 13.14 -41.93
C LEU A 272 2.37 13.14 -43.03
N PHE A 273 1.78 14.29 -43.33
CA PHE A 273 0.65 14.43 -44.26
C PHE A 273 0.93 15.51 -45.32
N PRO A 274 1.94 15.30 -46.18
CA PRO A 274 2.31 16.30 -47.19
C PRO A 274 1.15 16.57 -48.14
N GLY A 275 0.90 17.84 -48.44
CA GLY A 275 -0.19 18.27 -49.32
C GLY A 275 -1.57 18.36 -48.66
N LEU A 276 -1.69 18.02 -47.36
CA LEU A 276 -2.92 18.16 -46.59
C LEU A 276 -2.76 19.24 -45.51
N GLU A 277 -3.86 19.92 -45.19
CA GLU A 277 -3.92 20.89 -44.10
C GLU A 277 -4.40 20.20 -42.81
N VAL A 278 -3.61 20.29 -41.73
CA VAL A 278 -4.02 19.79 -40.42
C VAL A 278 -4.97 20.79 -39.77
N ARG A 279 -6.21 20.38 -39.52
CA ARG A 279 -7.24 21.18 -38.82
C ARG A 279 -7.25 20.94 -37.32
N GLY A 280 -7.00 19.70 -36.90
CA GLY A 280 -7.01 19.29 -35.52
C GLY A 280 -6.06 18.11 -35.29
N CYS A 281 -5.49 18.03 -34.10
CA CYS A 281 -4.68 16.90 -33.66
C CYS A 281 -4.95 16.66 -32.18
N TYR A 282 -5.59 15.55 -31.87
CA TYR A 282 -6.09 15.25 -30.53
C TYR A 282 -5.52 13.93 -30.04
N ALA A 283 -4.97 13.95 -28.82
CA ALA A 283 -4.56 12.71 -28.18
C ALA A 283 -5.81 11.92 -27.73
N PHE A 284 -5.73 10.60 -27.86
CA PHE A 284 -6.71 9.68 -27.26
C PHE A 284 -6.07 8.37 -26.82
N ARG A 285 -6.73 7.70 -25.88
CA ARG A 285 -6.31 6.40 -25.34
C ARG A 285 -7.54 5.54 -25.06
N VAL A 286 -7.44 4.26 -25.43
CA VAL A 286 -8.46 3.25 -25.11
C VAL A 286 -7.91 2.30 -24.06
N THR A 287 -8.70 2.05 -23.03
CA THR A 287 -8.46 0.99 -22.05
C THR A 287 -9.39 -0.18 -22.38
N ARG A 288 -8.85 -1.40 -22.37
CA ARG A 288 -9.57 -2.62 -22.72
C ARG A 288 -9.54 -3.61 -21.58
N ASN A 289 -10.56 -4.45 -21.48
CA ASN A 289 -10.61 -5.54 -20.51
C ASN A 289 -9.32 -6.39 -20.57
N SER A 290 -8.74 -6.71 -19.41
CA SER A 290 -7.51 -7.50 -19.31
C SER A 290 -7.74 -8.99 -19.58
N GLU A 291 -6.69 -9.71 -19.99
CA GLU A 291 -6.77 -11.17 -20.17
C GLU A 291 -7.09 -11.85 -18.84
N LEU A 292 -8.26 -12.49 -18.75
CA LEU A 292 -8.58 -13.57 -17.81
C LEU A 292 -8.39 -13.27 -16.32
N TYR A 293 -9.28 -12.47 -15.73
CA TYR A 293 -9.55 -12.58 -14.30
C TYR A 293 -11.05 -12.40 -14.03
N LEU A 294 -11.81 -13.50 -13.98
CA LEU A 294 -13.09 -13.52 -13.28
C LEU A 294 -12.83 -13.00 -11.85
N ASP A 295 -13.65 -12.07 -11.35
CA ASP A 295 -13.55 -11.65 -9.95
C ASP A 295 -13.83 -12.88 -9.07
N GLU A 296 -12.82 -13.34 -8.34
CA GLU A 296 -12.91 -14.51 -7.44
C GLU A 296 -13.99 -14.33 -6.36
N ASP A 297 -14.43 -13.09 -6.11
CA ASP A 297 -15.47 -12.75 -5.15
C ASP A 297 -16.91 -13.07 -5.67
N GLU A 298 -17.12 -13.38 -6.96
CA GLU A 298 -18.46 -13.57 -7.59
C GLU A 298 -18.75 -14.99 -8.12
N ALA A 299 -17.78 -15.91 -7.99
CA ALA A 299 -17.84 -17.25 -8.58
C ALA A 299 -18.41 -18.30 -7.62
N ASP A 300 -19.74 -18.47 -7.63
CA ASP A 300 -20.40 -19.66 -7.08
C ASP A 300 -21.18 -20.43 -8.18
N ASN A 301 -20.82 -21.71 -8.33
CA ASN A 301 -21.48 -22.79 -9.08
C ASN A 301 -21.40 -22.86 -10.62
N LEU A 302 -21.69 -24.09 -11.10
CA LEU A 302 -21.76 -24.72 -12.45
C LEU A 302 -22.08 -23.85 -13.70
N LEU A 303 -22.49 -22.60 -13.53
CA LEU A 303 -22.55 -21.53 -14.55
C LEU A 303 -21.16 -21.10 -15.06
N GLU A 304 -20.08 -21.51 -14.37
CA GLU A 304 -18.67 -21.26 -14.73
C GLU A 304 -18.36 -21.60 -16.20
N ALA A 305 -18.90 -22.69 -16.75
CA ALA A 305 -18.61 -23.09 -18.13
C ALA A 305 -19.27 -22.18 -19.19
N MET A 306 -20.46 -21.64 -18.90
CA MET A 306 -21.15 -20.69 -19.80
C MET A 306 -20.59 -19.28 -19.65
N GLN A 307 -20.26 -18.86 -18.43
CA GLN A 307 -19.62 -17.57 -18.16
C GLN A 307 -18.21 -17.51 -18.74
N GLU A 308 -17.43 -18.60 -18.73
CA GLU A 308 -16.15 -18.67 -19.45
C GLU A 308 -16.32 -18.52 -20.97
N GLN A 309 -17.37 -19.09 -21.57
CA GLN A 309 -17.63 -18.91 -23.00
C GLN A 309 -18.09 -17.49 -23.36
N LEU A 310 -18.88 -16.83 -22.51
CA LEU A 310 -19.29 -15.43 -22.68
C LEU A 310 -18.16 -14.44 -22.39
N ALA A 311 -17.33 -14.69 -21.38
CA ALA A 311 -16.14 -13.89 -21.06
C ALA A 311 -15.09 -13.94 -22.19
N ARG A 312 -15.01 -15.05 -22.94
CA ARG A 312 -14.21 -15.13 -24.17
C ARG A 312 -14.72 -14.21 -25.28
N ARG A 313 -16.01 -13.85 -25.29
CA ARG A 313 -16.66 -13.05 -26.33
C ARG A 313 -16.32 -11.55 -26.22
N ARG A 314 -16.17 -11.03 -24.99
CA ARG A 314 -15.79 -9.64 -24.69
C ARG A 314 -14.30 -9.44 -24.40
N ARG A 315 -13.47 -10.43 -24.75
CA ARG A 315 -12.03 -10.39 -24.48
C ARG A 315 -11.40 -9.30 -25.33
N GLY A 316 -10.82 -8.29 -24.66
CA GLY A 316 -10.22 -7.15 -25.34
C GLY A 316 -11.22 -6.07 -25.74
N ASP A 317 -12.48 -6.13 -25.30
CA ASP A 317 -13.44 -5.05 -25.48
C ASP A 317 -12.93 -3.77 -24.83
N ALA A 318 -13.29 -2.62 -25.42
CA ALA A 318 -13.00 -1.34 -24.83
C ALA A 318 -13.93 -1.12 -23.63
N VAL A 319 -13.39 -0.53 -22.56
CA VAL A 319 -14.15 -0.23 -21.33
C VAL A 319 -14.05 1.24 -20.93
N ARG A 320 -13.16 2.00 -21.59
CA ARG A 320 -12.94 3.42 -21.34
C ARG A 320 -12.25 4.08 -22.52
N LEU A 321 -12.76 5.24 -22.93
CA LEU A 321 -12.12 6.14 -23.88
C LEU A 321 -11.72 7.43 -23.17
N GLU A 322 -10.44 7.75 -23.22
CA GLU A 322 -9.91 9.05 -22.81
C GLU A 322 -9.56 9.87 -24.05
N VAL A 323 -10.04 11.11 -24.12
CA VAL A 323 -9.72 12.05 -25.21
C VAL A 323 -9.24 13.37 -24.63
N GLN A 324 -8.37 14.06 -25.38
CA GLN A 324 -7.93 15.39 -25.02
C GLN A 324 -9.13 16.35 -25.07
N ARG A 325 -9.25 17.21 -24.05
CA ARG A 325 -10.28 18.24 -24.00
C ARG A 325 -10.19 19.15 -25.21
N GLY A 326 -11.34 19.46 -25.81
CA GLY A 326 -11.41 20.26 -27.06
C GLY A 326 -11.28 19.43 -28.34
N CYS A 327 -11.28 18.10 -28.25
CA CYS A 327 -11.46 17.21 -29.40
C CYS A 327 -12.79 17.50 -30.11
N ASP A 328 -12.79 17.50 -31.45
CA ASP A 328 -14.01 17.74 -32.22
C ASP A 328 -15.10 16.71 -31.85
N PRO A 329 -16.34 17.13 -31.54
CA PRO A 329 -17.43 16.22 -31.18
C PRO A 329 -17.73 15.14 -32.23
N ALA A 330 -17.51 15.42 -33.52
CA ALA A 330 -17.66 14.45 -34.60
C ALA A 330 -16.60 13.35 -34.51
N VAL A 331 -15.35 13.71 -34.19
CA VAL A 331 -14.25 12.76 -33.94
C VAL A 331 -14.54 11.93 -32.69
N VAL A 332 -15.01 12.55 -31.60
CA VAL A 332 -15.42 11.82 -30.39
C VAL A 332 -16.53 10.81 -30.70
N ALA A 333 -17.56 11.22 -31.43
CA ALA A 333 -18.68 10.35 -31.82
C ALA A 333 -18.24 9.23 -32.77
N LEU A 334 -17.21 9.45 -33.60
CA LEU A 334 -16.59 8.38 -34.38
C LEU A 334 -15.86 7.39 -33.47
N LEU A 335 -14.98 7.86 -32.59
CA LEU A 335 -14.20 7.00 -31.70
C LEU A 335 -15.10 6.15 -30.79
N LEU A 336 -16.16 6.73 -30.22
CA LEU A 336 -17.14 5.98 -29.43
C LEU A 336 -17.80 4.87 -30.25
N ARG A 337 -18.25 5.17 -31.48
CA ARG A 337 -18.84 4.17 -32.38
C ARG A 337 -17.83 3.09 -32.77
N THR A 338 -16.60 3.46 -33.10
CA THR A 338 -15.53 2.54 -33.49
C THR A 338 -15.17 1.57 -32.37
N PHE A 339 -15.18 2.02 -31.12
CA PHE A 339 -14.83 1.19 -29.97
C PHE A 339 -16.02 0.57 -29.25
N GLU A 340 -17.23 0.75 -29.78
CA GLU A 340 -18.49 0.25 -29.20
C GLU A 340 -18.68 0.70 -27.75
N LEU A 341 -18.40 1.99 -27.50
CA LEU A 341 -18.49 2.62 -26.19
C LEU A 341 -19.64 3.61 -26.12
N ASP A 342 -20.22 3.74 -24.93
CA ASP A 342 -21.29 4.70 -24.65
C ASP A 342 -20.71 6.03 -24.13
N PRO A 343 -21.49 7.14 -24.18
CA PRO A 343 -21.05 8.43 -23.65
C PRO A 343 -20.66 8.41 -22.16
N ILE A 344 -21.11 7.41 -21.40
CA ILE A 344 -20.73 7.23 -20.01
C ILE A 344 -19.26 6.79 -19.85
N ASP A 345 -18.72 6.09 -20.85
CA ASP A 345 -17.34 5.57 -20.90
C ASP A 345 -16.33 6.60 -21.43
N LEU A 346 -16.81 7.78 -21.84
CA LEU A 346 -15.99 8.90 -22.31
C LEU A 346 -15.47 9.73 -21.13
N TYR A 347 -14.16 9.97 -21.14
CA TYR A 347 -13.45 10.83 -20.20
C TYR A 347 -12.63 11.88 -20.96
N GLU A 348 -13.11 13.11 -20.95
CA GLU A 348 -12.38 14.24 -21.49
C GLU A 348 -11.32 14.71 -20.49
N VAL A 349 -10.10 14.90 -20.98
CA VAL A 349 -8.91 15.14 -20.16
C VAL A 349 -8.35 16.52 -20.45
N ASP A 350 -8.25 17.35 -19.42
CA ASP A 350 -7.63 18.67 -19.46
C ASP A 350 -6.13 18.57 -19.12
N GLY A 351 -5.32 18.12 -20.07
CA GLY A 351 -3.88 17.94 -19.87
C GLY A 351 -3.31 16.76 -20.67
N PRO A 352 -2.07 16.32 -20.35
CA PRO A 352 -1.48 15.17 -21.02
C PRO A 352 -2.20 13.88 -20.64
N ILE A 353 -2.68 13.13 -21.64
CA ILE A 353 -3.27 11.82 -21.42
C ILE A 353 -2.19 10.86 -20.91
N ASN A 354 -2.57 10.00 -19.96
CA ASN A 354 -1.73 8.96 -19.36
C ASN A 354 -0.63 9.51 -18.44
N LEU A 355 -1.05 10.07 -17.29
CA LEU A 355 -0.13 10.54 -16.24
C LEU A 355 0.71 9.40 -15.61
N THR A 356 0.39 8.12 -15.83
CA THR A 356 1.25 7.00 -15.38
C THR A 356 2.67 7.11 -15.94
N ARG A 357 2.85 7.76 -17.09
CA ARG A 357 4.18 7.97 -17.70
C ARG A 357 5.09 8.91 -16.90
N LEU A 358 4.52 9.75 -16.04
CA LEU A 358 5.29 10.64 -15.16
C LEU A 358 6.19 9.89 -14.18
N MET A 359 5.90 8.60 -13.92
CA MET A 359 6.76 7.73 -13.11
C MET A 359 8.19 7.62 -13.66
N ALA A 360 8.38 7.81 -14.98
CA ALA A 360 9.70 7.79 -15.60
C ALA A 360 10.59 8.93 -15.07
N ILE A 361 10.04 10.12 -14.83
CA ILE A 361 10.78 11.25 -14.24
C ILE A 361 11.18 10.91 -12.81
N TYR A 362 10.24 10.38 -12.02
CA TYR A 362 10.56 9.94 -10.66
C TYR A 362 11.71 8.92 -10.65
N GLY A 363 11.74 7.97 -11.60
CA GLY A 363 12.81 6.99 -11.70
C GLY A 363 14.15 7.56 -12.15
N ALA A 364 14.15 8.51 -13.10
CA ALA A 364 15.37 9.06 -13.69
C ALA A 364 16.07 10.11 -12.82
N GLU A 365 15.32 10.89 -12.02
CA GLU A 365 15.88 12.01 -11.27
C GLU A 365 16.57 11.62 -9.97
N VAL A 366 17.82 12.04 -9.78
CA VAL A 366 18.52 11.98 -8.49
C VAL A 366 18.47 13.36 -7.82
N ARG A 367 17.29 13.70 -7.28
CA ARG A 367 16.97 15.00 -6.68
C ARG A 367 16.56 14.85 -5.20
N PRO A 368 17.50 14.75 -4.26
CA PRO A 368 17.20 14.56 -2.84
C PRO A 368 16.45 15.74 -2.22
N ASP A 369 16.52 16.92 -2.84
CA ASP A 369 15.78 18.12 -2.48
C ASP A 369 14.31 18.09 -2.93
N LEU A 370 13.95 17.21 -3.89
CA LEU A 370 12.59 17.04 -4.40
C LEU A 370 11.96 15.70 -4.06
N LYS A 371 12.67 14.83 -3.33
CA LYS A 371 12.25 13.47 -2.95
C LYS A 371 12.26 13.28 -1.44
N ASP A 372 11.63 12.20 -0.99
CA ASP A 372 11.74 11.78 0.39
C ASP A 372 13.20 11.50 0.78
N ALA A 373 13.56 11.85 2.02
CA ALA A 373 14.87 11.55 2.56
C ALA A 373 15.16 10.03 2.46
N PRO A 374 16.32 9.63 1.91
CA PRO A 374 16.71 8.22 1.85
C PRO A 374 16.66 7.57 3.23
N PHE A 375 16.29 6.29 3.25
CA PHE A 375 16.19 5.48 4.45
C PHE A 375 16.83 4.12 4.21
N SER A 376 17.63 3.65 5.17
CA SER A 376 18.25 2.33 5.15
C SER A 376 17.59 1.43 6.20
N PRO A 377 16.99 0.29 5.79
CA PRO A 377 16.47 -0.70 6.72
C PRO A 377 17.58 -1.24 7.64
N ALA A 378 17.27 -1.52 8.91
CA ALA A 378 18.26 -2.08 9.83
C ALA A 378 18.06 -3.59 10.02
N THR A 379 19.15 -4.31 10.27
CA THR A 379 19.09 -5.70 10.74
C THR A 379 18.64 -5.72 12.20
N PRO A 380 17.69 -6.60 12.58
CA PRO A 380 17.29 -6.77 13.97
C PRO A 380 18.50 -6.98 14.89
N PRO A 381 18.58 -6.32 16.06
CA PRO A 381 19.73 -6.41 16.96
C PRO A 381 20.14 -7.85 17.30
N GLN A 382 19.18 -8.74 17.46
CA GLN A 382 19.39 -10.17 17.77
C GLN A 382 20.15 -10.92 16.67
N LEU A 383 20.01 -10.48 15.42
CA LEU A 383 20.69 -11.05 14.26
C LEU A 383 21.97 -10.31 13.90
N LYS A 384 22.31 -9.22 14.61
CA LYS A 384 23.59 -8.54 14.43
C LYS A 384 24.69 -9.42 15.01
N GLY A 385 25.68 -9.77 14.20
CA GLY A 385 26.81 -10.61 14.62
C GLY A 385 26.66 -12.07 14.25
N ALA A 386 25.43 -12.60 14.10
CA ALA A 386 25.23 -13.94 13.54
C ALA A 386 25.78 -13.96 12.11
N SER A 387 26.93 -14.61 11.91
CA SER A 387 27.77 -14.62 10.73
C SER A 387 27.54 -15.87 9.87
N ASP A 388 27.27 -17.00 10.53
CA ASP A 388 27.03 -18.30 9.91
C ASP A 388 25.66 -18.89 10.29
N ALA A 389 25.42 -20.13 9.84
CA ALA A 389 24.18 -20.85 10.09
C ALA A 389 24.00 -21.25 11.57
N ASP A 390 25.05 -21.70 12.24
CA ASP A 390 24.99 -22.15 13.63
C ASP A 390 24.58 -21.00 14.55
N GLU A 391 25.22 -19.83 14.39
CA GLU A 391 24.88 -18.64 15.15
C GLU A 391 23.46 -18.16 14.86
N PHE A 392 23.05 -18.16 13.58
CA PHE A 392 21.71 -17.70 13.18
C PHE A 392 20.59 -18.58 13.76
N PHE A 393 20.71 -19.90 13.62
CA PHE A 393 19.71 -20.84 14.12
C PHE A 393 19.74 -20.98 15.65
N ALA A 394 20.89 -20.76 16.29
CA ALA A 394 20.98 -20.67 17.75
C ALA A 394 20.20 -19.47 18.31
N VAL A 395 20.23 -18.31 17.64
CA VAL A 395 19.39 -17.16 18.01
C VAL A 395 17.91 -17.52 17.89
N LEU A 396 17.49 -18.12 16.76
CA LEU A 396 16.08 -18.50 16.57
C LEU A 396 15.58 -19.57 17.55
N LYS A 397 16.48 -20.40 18.09
CA LYS A 397 16.17 -21.39 19.12
C LYS A 397 15.96 -20.75 20.49
N ARG A 398 16.64 -19.64 20.76
CA ARG A 398 16.54 -18.89 22.02
C ARG A 398 15.28 -18.03 22.06
N GLU A 399 14.96 -17.35 20.97
CA GLU A 399 13.87 -16.38 20.92
C GLU A 399 13.25 -16.22 19.53
N ASP A 400 11.97 -15.85 19.50
CA ASP A 400 11.27 -15.48 18.28
C ASP A 400 11.71 -14.07 17.81
N ILE A 401 11.80 -13.87 16.50
CA ILE A 401 12.19 -12.58 15.91
C ILE A 401 11.06 -12.01 15.06
N LEU A 402 10.59 -10.83 15.46
CA LEU A 402 9.62 -10.04 14.71
C LEU A 402 10.33 -9.05 13.79
N LEU A 403 9.98 -9.11 12.50
CA LEU A 403 10.43 -8.20 11.45
C LEU A 403 9.29 -7.26 11.08
N HIS A 404 9.57 -5.95 11.03
CA HIS A 404 8.62 -4.94 10.53
C HIS A 404 9.21 -4.23 9.31
N HIS A 405 8.90 -4.73 8.12
CA HIS A 405 9.31 -4.11 6.86
C HIS A 405 8.52 -2.82 6.61
N PRO A 406 9.08 -1.82 5.90
CA PRO A 406 10.45 -1.76 5.37
C PRO A 406 11.49 -1.34 6.42
N TYR A 407 11.10 -1.12 7.68
CA TYR A 407 11.98 -0.58 8.72
C TYR A 407 13.10 -1.56 9.09
N ASP A 408 12.74 -2.83 9.27
CA ASP A 408 13.66 -3.95 9.40
C ASP A 408 14.05 -4.49 8.02
N SER A 409 15.31 -4.88 7.86
CA SER A 409 15.87 -5.32 6.59
C SER A 409 15.30 -6.68 6.16
N PHE A 410 14.75 -6.72 4.95
CA PHE A 410 14.30 -7.96 4.30
C PHE A 410 15.44 -8.98 4.08
N ARG A 411 16.70 -8.52 4.14
CA ARG A 411 17.87 -9.40 4.11
C ARG A 411 17.85 -10.45 5.22
N SER A 412 17.16 -10.20 6.33
CA SER A 412 17.00 -11.20 7.41
C SER A 412 16.25 -12.44 6.91
N VAL A 413 15.27 -12.27 6.03
CA VAL A 413 14.48 -13.37 5.44
C VAL A 413 15.26 -14.07 4.34
N THR A 414 15.94 -13.32 3.46
CA THR A 414 16.76 -13.94 2.40
C THR A 414 17.91 -14.73 3.01
N ARG A 415 18.56 -14.19 4.04
CA ARG A 415 19.66 -14.85 4.75
C ARG A 415 19.22 -16.12 5.46
N PHE A 416 18.00 -16.16 6.01
CA PHE A 416 17.43 -17.38 6.58
C PHE A 416 17.43 -18.53 5.56
N ILE A 417 17.07 -18.26 4.30
CA ILE A 417 17.07 -19.26 3.22
C ILE A 417 18.49 -19.52 2.70
N GLU A 418 19.32 -18.48 2.54
CA GLU A 418 20.70 -18.63 2.06
C GLU A 418 21.56 -19.47 3.01
N LEU A 419 21.48 -19.20 4.31
CA LEU A 419 22.18 -19.98 5.33
C LEU A 419 21.67 -21.41 5.38
N ALA A 420 20.34 -21.61 5.29
CA ALA A 420 19.76 -22.95 5.22
C ALA A 420 20.23 -23.73 3.99
N ALA A 421 20.40 -23.05 2.85
CA ALA A 421 20.87 -23.67 1.62
C ALA A 421 22.33 -24.16 1.73
N SER A 422 23.19 -23.39 2.41
CA SER A 422 24.60 -23.74 2.60
C SER A 422 24.88 -24.69 3.77
N ASP A 423 24.03 -24.73 4.80
CA ASP A 423 24.27 -25.53 6.00
C ASP A 423 24.21 -27.04 5.71
N PRO A 424 25.26 -27.84 6.00
CA PRO A 424 25.25 -29.29 5.80
C PRO A 424 24.25 -30.02 6.70
N ASN A 425 23.82 -29.43 7.81
CA ASN A 425 22.87 -30.03 8.75
C ASN A 425 21.41 -29.81 8.34
N VAL A 426 21.13 -28.98 7.34
CA VAL A 426 19.77 -28.79 6.84
C VAL A 426 19.37 -29.92 5.91
N LEU A 427 18.26 -30.57 6.24
CA LEU A 427 17.72 -31.73 5.53
C LEU A 427 16.73 -31.31 4.44
N ALA A 428 15.90 -30.31 4.72
CA ALA A 428 14.83 -29.89 3.83
C ALA A 428 14.49 -28.41 3.93
N ILE A 429 14.09 -27.81 2.81
CA ILE A 429 13.58 -26.44 2.71
C ILE A 429 12.25 -26.47 1.94
N LYS A 430 11.19 -25.91 2.52
CA LYS A 430 9.89 -25.76 1.86
C LYS A 430 9.45 -24.30 1.86
N MET A 431 8.93 -23.80 0.75
CA MET A 431 8.59 -22.38 0.63
C MET A 431 7.41 -22.12 -0.30
N THR A 432 6.58 -21.12 0.02
CA THR A 432 5.57 -20.58 -0.89
C THR A 432 6.10 -19.34 -1.63
N LEU A 433 5.95 -19.32 -2.95
CA LEU A 433 6.41 -18.27 -3.86
C LEU A 433 5.23 -17.76 -4.71
N TYR A 434 4.62 -16.66 -4.26
CA TYR A 434 3.50 -16.02 -4.97
C TYR A 434 3.98 -15.09 -6.10
N ARG A 435 5.00 -14.27 -5.81
CA ARG A 435 5.65 -13.32 -6.75
C ARG A 435 7.12 -13.21 -6.41
N THR A 436 7.99 -13.34 -7.40
CA THR A 436 9.45 -13.21 -7.24
C THR A 436 10.01 -12.16 -8.18
N SER A 437 11.14 -11.56 -7.83
CA SER A 437 11.85 -10.64 -8.73
C SER A 437 12.52 -11.42 -9.87
N LYS A 438 12.77 -10.74 -11.01
CA LYS A 438 13.55 -11.29 -12.14
C LYS A 438 14.92 -11.81 -11.72
N ASP A 439 15.49 -11.24 -10.67
CA ASP A 439 16.73 -11.70 -10.04
C ASP A 439 16.48 -11.95 -8.56
N SER A 440 15.99 -13.14 -8.19
CA SER A 440 15.61 -13.47 -6.81
C SER A 440 16.72 -14.26 -6.10
N PRO A 441 17.37 -13.70 -5.06
CA PRO A 441 18.37 -14.44 -4.26
C PRO A 441 17.80 -15.69 -3.60
N ILE A 442 16.51 -15.64 -3.22
CA ILE A 442 15.78 -16.77 -2.65
C ILE A 442 15.71 -17.93 -3.64
N VAL A 443 15.28 -17.67 -4.89
CA VAL A 443 15.18 -18.74 -5.90
C VAL A 443 16.56 -19.36 -6.18
N LYS A 444 17.60 -18.53 -6.32
CA LYS A 444 18.98 -19.02 -6.47
C LYS A 444 19.43 -19.86 -5.27
N ALA A 445 19.07 -19.47 -4.04
CA ALA A 445 19.41 -20.24 -2.85
C ALA A 445 18.68 -21.60 -2.81
N LEU A 446 17.41 -21.66 -3.21
CA LEU A 446 16.66 -22.90 -3.31
C LEU A 446 17.26 -23.86 -4.35
N MET A 447 17.67 -23.35 -5.52
CA MET A 447 18.37 -24.14 -6.55
C MET A 447 19.67 -24.74 -6.00
N ARG A 448 20.54 -23.91 -5.38
CA ARG A 448 21.79 -24.39 -4.77
C ARG A 448 21.56 -25.43 -3.68
N ALA A 449 20.50 -25.28 -2.88
CA ALA A 449 20.15 -26.23 -1.84
C ALA A 449 19.81 -27.61 -2.43
N ALA A 450 19.03 -27.63 -3.52
CA ALA A 450 18.66 -28.86 -4.22
C ALA A 450 19.88 -29.54 -4.88
N GLU A 451 20.73 -28.75 -5.54
CA GLU A 451 22.00 -29.21 -6.12
C GLU A 451 22.95 -29.80 -5.05
N SER A 452 22.86 -29.30 -3.82
CA SER A 452 23.61 -29.82 -2.66
C SER A 452 22.96 -31.06 -2.01
N GLY A 453 21.94 -31.64 -2.63
CA GLY A 453 21.27 -32.88 -2.17
C GLY A 453 20.21 -32.69 -1.08
N LYS A 454 19.82 -31.45 -0.75
CA LYS A 454 18.74 -31.18 0.23
C LYS A 454 17.38 -31.39 -0.42
N GLN A 455 16.38 -31.80 0.36
CA GLN A 455 15.00 -31.87 -0.14
C GLN A 455 14.38 -30.47 -0.22
N VAL A 456 14.22 -29.95 -1.43
CA VAL A 456 13.65 -28.61 -1.64
C VAL A 456 12.29 -28.71 -2.29
N THR A 457 11.29 -28.04 -1.70
CA THR A 457 9.94 -27.92 -2.28
C THR A 457 9.53 -26.46 -2.39
N ALA A 458 9.18 -26.03 -3.59
CA ALA A 458 8.74 -24.66 -3.86
C ALA A 458 7.33 -24.68 -4.43
N LEU A 459 6.39 -24.03 -3.74
CA LEU A 459 5.04 -23.86 -4.24
C LEU A 459 4.95 -22.55 -5.00
N VAL A 460 4.72 -22.60 -6.31
CA VAL A 460 4.74 -21.44 -7.21
C VAL A 460 3.33 -21.13 -7.70
N GLU A 461 2.88 -19.90 -7.49
CA GLU A 461 1.63 -19.42 -8.07
C GLU A 461 1.87 -18.92 -9.51
N LEU A 462 1.46 -19.72 -10.49
CA LEU A 462 1.56 -19.33 -11.90
C LEU A 462 0.53 -18.26 -12.30
N LYS A 463 -0.57 -18.11 -11.56
CA LYS A 463 -1.65 -17.14 -11.86
C LYS A 463 -1.50 -15.82 -11.09
N ALA A 464 -0.27 -15.47 -10.69
CA ALA A 464 0.00 -14.21 -10.03
C ALA A 464 0.04 -13.07 -11.06
N ARG A 465 -0.83 -12.07 -10.87
CA ARG A 465 -1.02 -10.99 -11.88
C ARG A 465 0.29 -10.30 -12.25
N PHE A 466 0.54 -10.17 -13.56
CA PHE A 466 1.61 -9.40 -14.20
C PHE A 466 3.04 -9.97 -14.11
N ASP A 467 3.22 -11.14 -13.50
CA ASP A 467 4.52 -11.81 -13.33
C ASP A 467 4.55 -13.22 -13.94
N GLU A 468 3.55 -13.59 -14.75
CA GLU A 468 3.33 -14.95 -15.23
C GLU A 468 4.53 -15.50 -16.02
N GLU A 469 5.07 -14.71 -16.96
CA GLU A 469 6.24 -15.11 -17.75
C GLU A 469 7.47 -15.38 -16.88
N ASN A 470 7.74 -14.53 -15.89
CA ASN A 470 8.88 -14.68 -14.98
C ASN A 470 8.68 -15.90 -14.07
N ASN A 471 7.47 -16.11 -13.54
CA ASN A 471 7.16 -17.24 -12.68
C ASN A 471 7.28 -18.58 -13.43
N ILE A 472 6.87 -18.64 -14.70
CA ILE A 472 7.03 -19.83 -15.56
C ILE A 472 8.52 -20.10 -15.81
N ALA A 473 9.31 -19.08 -16.13
CA ALA A 473 10.74 -19.23 -16.35
C ALA A 473 11.45 -19.74 -15.08
N TRP A 474 11.13 -19.17 -13.91
CA TRP A 474 11.69 -19.60 -12.63
C TRP A 474 11.28 -21.01 -12.24
N ALA A 475 10.01 -21.39 -12.46
CA ALA A 475 9.54 -22.74 -12.19
C ALA A 475 10.37 -23.78 -12.96
N ARG A 476 10.58 -23.57 -14.27
CA ARG A 476 11.41 -24.46 -15.10
C ARG A 476 12.86 -24.52 -14.63
N ALA A 477 13.46 -23.38 -14.27
CA ALA A 477 14.83 -23.32 -13.77
C ALA A 477 14.98 -24.08 -12.44
N MET A 478 14.03 -23.91 -11.51
CA MET A 478 14.02 -24.63 -10.23
C MET A 478 13.87 -26.15 -10.44
N GLU A 479 12.95 -26.58 -11.29
CA GLU A 479 12.77 -28.00 -11.63
C GLU A 479 14.06 -28.61 -12.20
N ALA A 480 14.75 -27.90 -13.08
CA ALA A 480 16.00 -28.35 -13.68
C ALA A 480 17.14 -28.55 -12.66
N SER A 481 17.17 -27.75 -11.57
CA SER A 481 18.12 -27.90 -10.46
C SER A 481 17.70 -28.93 -9.40
N GLY A 482 16.58 -29.65 -9.61
CA GLY A 482 16.10 -30.69 -8.69
C GLY A 482 15.17 -30.21 -7.58
N VAL A 483 14.69 -28.96 -7.63
CA VAL A 483 13.64 -28.48 -6.72
C VAL A 483 12.30 -29.12 -7.10
N HIS A 484 11.57 -29.64 -6.12
CA HIS A 484 10.21 -30.12 -6.34
C HIS A 484 9.24 -28.93 -6.41
N VAL A 485 8.89 -28.50 -7.63
CA VAL A 485 7.95 -27.40 -7.87
C VAL A 485 6.51 -27.92 -7.85
N VAL A 486 5.64 -27.22 -7.11
CA VAL A 486 4.21 -27.57 -6.96
C VAL A 486 3.35 -26.34 -7.23
N TYR A 487 2.18 -26.53 -7.84
CA TYR A 487 1.30 -25.44 -8.30
C TYR A 487 0.08 -25.19 -7.41
N GLY A 488 0.16 -25.59 -6.12
CA GLY A 488 -0.90 -25.42 -5.14
C GLY A 488 -2.12 -26.34 -5.34
N LEU A 489 -3.20 -26.05 -4.61
CA LEU A 489 -4.45 -26.82 -4.69
C LEU A 489 -5.29 -26.38 -5.90
N VAL A 490 -5.87 -27.35 -6.60
CA VAL A 490 -6.72 -27.07 -7.78
C VAL A 490 -7.88 -26.16 -7.38
N GLY A 491 -8.09 -25.09 -8.15
CA GLY A 491 -9.17 -24.13 -7.94
C GLY A 491 -8.91 -23.09 -6.85
N LEU A 492 -7.79 -23.15 -6.13
CA LEU A 492 -7.44 -22.20 -5.07
C LEU A 492 -6.12 -21.51 -5.38
N LYS A 493 -6.06 -20.19 -5.13
CA LYS A 493 -4.78 -19.46 -5.22
C LYS A 493 -4.04 -19.52 -3.91
N THR A 494 -2.73 -19.75 -3.97
CA THR A 494 -1.91 -19.79 -2.75
C THR A 494 -1.35 -18.42 -2.43
N HIS A 495 -1.91 -17.77 -1.42
CA HIS A 495 -1.52 -16.42 -1.00
C HIS A 495 -0.87 -16.39 0.39
N SER A 496 -0.59 -17.54 0.99
CA SER A 496 0.20 -17.65 2.22
C SER A 496 1.69 -17.39 1.96
N LYS A 497 2.40 -16.85 2.96
CA LYS A 497 3.85 -16.61 2.90
C LYS A 497 4.53 -17.34 4.02
N LEU A 498 5.04 -18.51 3.66
CA LEU A 498 5.57 -19.50 4.58
C LEU A 498 6.91 -20.00 4.07
N GLY A 499 7.95 -19.86 4.89
CA GLY A 499 9.26 -20.46 4.69
C GLY A 499 9.51 -21.46 5.80
N PHE A 500 10.03 -22.63 5.48
CA PHE A 500 10.14 -23.73 6.42
C PHE A 500 11.45 -24.48 6.20
N VAL A 501 12.25 -24.61 7.25
CA VAL A 501 13.56 -25.24 7.24
C VAL A 501 13.58 -26.36 8.27
N VAL A 502 14.04 -27.54 7.85
CA VAL A 502 14.22 -28.71 8.71
C VAL A 502 15.71 -28.96 8.86
N ARG A 503 16.20 -28.85 10.09
CA ARG A 503 17.62 -28.93 10.43
C ARG A 503 17.87 -30.07 11.42
N ARG A 504 18.92 -30.84 11.21
CA ARG A 504 19.39 -31.85 12.19
C ARG A 504 20.30 -31.17 13.21
N GLU A 505 19.97 -31.30 14.49
CA GLU A 505 20.80 -30.78 15.59
C GLU A 505 21.12 -31.94 16.54
N GLY A 506 22.33 -32.48 16.44
CA GLY A 506 22.70 -33.72 17.14
C GLY A 506 21.83 -34.90 16.67
N GLN A 507 21.08 -35.48 17.60
CA GLN A 507 20.16 -36.60 17.32
C GLN A 507 18.72 -36.14 17.02
N GLU A 508 18.43 -34.85 17.15
CA GLU A 508 17.08 -34.31 17.01
C GLU A 508 16.89 -33.60 15.67
N ILE A 509 15.63 -33.44 15.27
CA ILE A 509 15.23 -32.64 14.12
C ILE A 509 14.52 -31.39 14.64
N GLN A 510 15.09 -30.24 14.32
CA GLN A 510 14.53 -28.94 14.64
C GLN A 510 13.88 -28.31 13.40
N ARG A 511 12.75 -27.64 13.63
CA ARG A 511 11.97 -26.96 12.59
C ARG A 511 12.04 -25.46 12.82
N TYR A 512 12.41 -24.73 11.78
CA TYR A 512 12.42 -23.27 11.78
C TYR A 512 11.44 -22.75 10.73
N VAL A 513 10.67 -21.73 11.09
CA VAL A 513 9.58 -21.21 10.27
C VAL A 513 9.72 -19.71 10.12
N HIS A 514 9.53 -19.22 8.89
CA HIS A 514 9.20 -17.85 8.59
C HIS A 514 7.73 -17.73 8.21
N LEU A 515 6.99 -16.83 8.85
CA LEU A 515 5.60 -16.51 8.56
C LEU A 515 5.50 -15.01 8.24
N GLY A 516 4.91 -14.66 7.09
CA GLY A 516 4.82 -13.27 6.64
C GLY A 516 3.42 -12.81 6.26
N THR A 517 3.16 -11.51 6.42
CA THR A 517 1.98 -10.83 5.84
C THR A 517 2.19 -10.47 4.36
N GLY A 518 3.45 -10.30 3.95
CA GLY A 518 3.89 -9.84 2.63
C GLY A 518 4.62 -10.89 1.80
N ASN A 519 4.71 -10.67 0.49
CA ASN A 519 5.38 -11.56 -0.48
C ASN A 519 6.91 -11.59 -0.31
N TYR A 520 7.54 -12.65 -0.81
CA TYR A 520 9.00 -12.78 -0.88
C TYR A 520 9.62 -12.02 -2.06
N ASN A 521 9.44 -10.69 -2.07
CA ASN A 521 9.95 -9.81 -3.12
C ASN A 521 10.67 -8.59 -2.50
N GLU A 522 11.97 -8.47 -2.76
CA GLU A 522 12.83 -7.44 -2.16
C GLU A 522 12.47 -6.02 -2.58
N VAL A 523 11.94 -5.86 -3.80
CA VAL A 523 11.54 -4.55 -4.33
C VAL A 523 10.31 -4.06 -3.57
N THR A 524 9.28 -4.91 -3.44
CA THR A 524 8.07 -4.55 -2.70
C THR A 524 8.35 -4.39 -1.20
N ALA A 525 9.25 -5.19 -0.62
CA ALA A 525 9.60 -5.10 0.80
C ALA A 525 10.23 -3.74 1.22
N ARG A 526 10.65 -2.91 0.26
CA ARG A 526 11.13 -1.53 0.51
C ARG A 526 10.03 -0.48 0.50
N ILE A 527 8.85 -0.83 -0.02
CA ILE A 527 7.74 0.10 -0.25
C ILE A 527 6.51 -0.30 0.59
N TYR A 528 6.35 -1.59 0.90
CA TYR A 528 5.21 -2.15 1.61
C TYR A 528 5.54 -2.31 3.09
N THR A 529 4.58 -2.01 3.97
CA THR A 529 4.71 -2.32 5.40
C THR A 529 4.22 -3.74 5.66
N ASP A 530 5.09 -4.60 6.18
CA ASP A 530 4.77 -6.02 6.38
C ASP A 530 5.37 -6.54 7.68
N ILE A 531 4.71 -7.55 8.25
CA ILE A 531 5.17 -8.26 9.44
C ILE A 531 5.71 -9.63 9.03
N GLY A 532 6.90 -9.95 9.51
CA GLY A 532 7.51 -11.27 9.44
C GLY A 532 7.77 -11.81 10.84
N LEU A 533 7.59 -13.12 11.03
CA LEU A 533 7.95 -13.84 12.25
C LEU A 533 8.90 -14.98 11.89
N LEU A 534 10.11 -14.96 12.45
CA LEU A 534 11.01 -16.11 12.48
C LEU A 534 10.87 -16.80 13.83
N THR A 535 10.59 -18.10 13.83
CA THR A 535 10.34 -18.87 15.05
C THR A 535 10.85 -20.31 14.93
N SER A 536 11.22 -20.91 16.05
CA SER A 536 11.44 -22.35 16.19
C SER A 536 10.42 -23.01 17.12
N ASN A 537 9.25 -22.39 17.32
CA ASN A 537 8.20 -22.94 18.16
C ASN A 537 7.72 -24.30 17.61
N ALA A 538 7.73 -25.33 18.46
CA ALA A 538 7.47 -26.71 18.05
C ALA A 538 6.06 -26.91 17.46
N GLU A 539 5.02 -26.29 18.03
CA GLU A 539 3.64 -26.44 17.56
C GLU A 539 3.43 -25.70 16.23
N ILE A 540 4.02 -24.51 16.06
CA ILE A 540 4.01 -23.79 14.78
C ILE A 540 4.78 -24.59 13.71
N GLY A 541 5.93 -25.17 14.06
CA GLY A 541 6.71 -26.01 13.14
C GLY A 541 5.99 -27.29 12.72
N GLU A 542 5.25 -27.92 13.64
CA GLU A 542 4.39 -29.07 13.33
C GLU A 542 3.25 -28.69 12.39
N ASP A 543 2.56 -27.58 12.67
CA ASP A 543 1.49 -27.08 11.81
C ASP A 543 2.01 -26.69 10.42
N ALA A 544 3.15 -26.01 10.32
CA ALA A 544 3.77 -25.68 9.04
C ALA A 544 4.08 -26.95 8.22
N SER A 545 4.53 -28.02 8.88
CA SER A 545 4.74 -29.33 8.23
C SER A 545 3.44 -29.88 7.66
N LYS A 546 2.34 -29.83 8.43
CA LYS A 546 1.01 -30.27 7.99
C LYS A 546 0.48 -29.45 6.84
N VAL A 547 0.65 -28.12 6.88
CA VAL A 547 0.26 -27.21 5.80
C VAL A 547 0.98 -27.58 4.50
N PHE A 548 2.30 -27.78 4.52
CA PHE A 548 3.01 -28.17 3.31
C PHE A 548 2.57 -29.55 2.79
N ASN A 549 2.39 -30.53 3.68
CA ASN A 549 1.93 -31.86 3.26
C ASN A 549 0.54 -31.81 2.61
N LEU A 550 -0.35 -30.94 3.10
CA LEU A 550 -1.65 -30.68 2.49
C LEU A 550 -1.55 -30.02 1.12
N LEU A 551 -0.60 -29.09 0.95
CA LEU A 551 -0.42 -28.37 -0.30
C LEU A 551 0.27 -29.21 -1.38
N THR A 552 1.07 -30.21 -1.00
CA THR A 552 1.85 -31.03 -1.93
C THR A 552 1.30 -32.44 -2.11
N GLY A 553 0.43 -32.91 -1.22
CA GLY A 553 -0.08 -34.27 -1.19
C GLY A 553 -1.60 -34.36 -1.26
N MET A 554 -2.10 -35.55 -1.59
CA MET A 554 -3.52 -35.88 -1.52
C MET A 554 -3.88 -36.23 -0.07
N SER A 555 -4.04 -35.22 0.79
CA SER A 555 -4.40 -35.42 2.20
C SER A 555 -5.66 -34.66 2.60
N GLN A 556 -6.44 -35.21 3.53
CA GLN A 556 -7.52 -34.47 4.19
C GLN A 556 -6.94 -33.43 5.15
N PHE A 557 -7.66 -32.33 5.38
CA PHE A 557 -7.23 -31.28 6.32
C PHE A 557 -7.12 -31.87 7.74
N PRO A 558 -5.91 -31.93 8.33
CA PRO A 558 -5.69 -32.65 9.58
C PRO A 558 -6.05 -31.86 10.84
N GLY A 559 -6.52 -30.61 10.68
CA GLY A 559 -6.55 -29.64 11.78
C GLY A 559 -5.17 -29.11 12.14
N LEU A 560 -5.13 -27.91 12.70
CA LEU A 560 -3.91 -27.20 13.09
C LEU A 560 -4.03 -26.78 14.57
N LYS A 561 -2.90 -26.78 15.29
CA LYS A 561 -2.85 -26.47 16.74
C LYS A 561 -2.83 -24.96 17.02
N ARG A 562 -2.06 -24.22 16.25
CA ARG A 562 -1.77 -22.78 16.40
C ARG A 562 -2.08 -22.00 15.14
N LEU A 563 -1.69 -22.51 13.97
CA LEU A 563 -1.96 -21.85 12.70
C LEU A 563 -3.44 -21.97 12.35
N MET A 564 -3.97 -20.96 11.67
CA MET A 564 -5.30 -21.00 11.05
C MET A 564 -5.12 -20.88 9.54
N MET A 565 -5.92 -21.63 8.79
CA MET A 565 -5.74 -21.76 7.34
C MET A 565 -7.06 -21.56 6.61
N ALA A 566 -7.08 -20.69 5.61
CA ALA A 566 -8.16 -20.66 4.62
C ALA A 566 -7.95 -21.76 3.56
N PRO A 567 -9.03 -22.36 3.02
CA PRO A 567 -10.44 -22.05 3.26
C PRO A 567 -11.08 -22.80 4.44
N PHE A 568 -10.27 -23.34 5.37
CA PHE A 568 -10.72 -24.23 6.45
C PHE A 568 -11.22 -23.46 7.68
N GLY A 569 -12.35 -22.77 7.54
CA GLY A 569 -13.10 -22.17 8.66
C GLY A 569 -12.48 -20.89 9.24
N LEU A 570 -11.68 -20.17 8.46
CA LEU A 570 -11.01 -18.95 8.90
C LEU A 570 -12.00 -17.82 9.25
N ASP A 571 -13.08 -17.68 8.49
CA ASP A 571 -14.20 -16.77 8.73
C ASP A 571 -14.83 -17.01 10.11
N LYS A 572 -15.15 -18.28 10.40
CA LYS A 572 -15.76 -18.70 11.67
C LYS A 572 -14.85 -18.39 12.85
N GLU A 573 -13.55 -18.51 12.67
CA GLU A 573 -12.56 -18.33 13.73
C GLU A 573 -12.35 -16.84 14.08
N PHE A 574 -12.52 -15.92 13.11
CA PHE A 574 -12.61 -14.49 13.39
C PHE A 574 -13.95 -14.11 14.02
N ILE A 575 -15.07 -14.60 13.47
CA ILE A 575 -16.41 -14.34 14.03
C ILE A 575 -16.48 -14.82 15.50
N ARG A 576 -15.93 -16.01 15.81
CA ARG A 576 -15.88 -16.54 17.17
C ARG A 576 -15.14 -15.62 18.13
N ARG A 577 -14.03 -15.00 17.72
CA ARG A 577 -13.28 -14.04 18.54
C ARG A 577 -14.04 -12.73 18.74
N ILE A 578 -14.69 -12.22 17.70
CA ILE A 578 -15.53 -11.03 17.79
C ILE A 578 -16.69 -11.30 18.77
N GLU A 579 -17.39 -12.43 18.62
CA GLU A 579 -18.49 -12.82 19.50
C GLU A 579 -18.04 -13.09 20.94
N ARG A 580 -16.79 -13.54 21.15
CA ARG A 580 -16.19 -13.62 22.49
C ARG A 580 -16.07 -12.24 23.15
N GLU A 581 -15.59 -11.23 22.44
CA GLU A 581 -15.56 -9.85 22.97
C GLU A 581 -16.98 -9.32 23.23
N THR A 582 -17.93 -9.61 22.33
CA THR A 582 -19.35 -9.30 22.50
C THR A 582 -19.91 -9.92 23.80
N ALA A 583 -19.61 -11.19 24.05
CA ALA A 583 -20.04 -11.90 25.26
C ALA A 583 -19.40 -11.31 26.53
N ASN A 584 -18.11 -10.97 26.48
CA ASN A 584 -17.39 -10.32 27.58
C ASN A 584 -18.02 -8.95 27.93
N ALA A 585 -18.32 -8.13 26.92
CA ALA A 585 -18.97 -6.84 27.10
C ALA A 585 -20.38 -6.98 27.71
N LYS A 586 -21.21 -7.89 27.17
CA LYS A 586 -22.54 -8.18 27.72
C LYS A 586 -22.49 -8.66 29.17
N LYS A 587 -21.53 -9.55 29.50
CA LYS A 587 -21.34 -10.05 30.86
C LYS A 587 -20.97 -8.91 31.82
N ALA A 588 -20.03 -8.06 31.44
CA ALA A 588 -19.61 -6.92 32.25
C ALA A 588 -20.72 -5.89 32.45
N ALA A 589 -21.49 -5.58 31.39
CA ALA A 589 -22.66 -4.72 31.47
C ALA A 589 -23.71 -5.27 32.45
N ARG A 590 -24.03 -6.57 32.39
CA ARG A 590 -24.94 -7.24 33.34
C ARG A 590 -24.42 -7.18 34.78
N GLN A 591 -23.11 -7.33 34.97
CA GLN A 591 -22.46 -7.29 36.27
C GLN A 591 -22.21 -5.86 36.78
N LYS A 592 -22.50 -4.83 35.99
CA LYS A 592 -22.16 -3.41 36.25
C LYS A 592 -20.67 -3.21 36.56
N VAL A 593 -19.81 -4.05 35.96
CA VAL A 593 -18.36 -3.96 36.08
C VAL A 593 -17.84 -3.24 34.83
N LYS A 594 -16.93 -2.28 35.02
CA LYS A 594 -16.20 -1.67 33.90
C LYS A 594 -15.23 -2.71 33.34
N THR A 595 -15.47 -3.18 32.11
CA THR A 595 -14.52 -4.03 31.37
C THR A 595 -14.03 -3.28 30.14
N GLU A 596 -12.78 -3.50 29.76
CA GLU A 596 -12.22 -2.96 28.51
C GLU A 596 -12.45 -3.96 27.36
N ALA A 597 -13.68 -4.14 26.90
CA ALA A 597 -13.90 -4.97 25.71
C ALA A 597 -13.44 -4.19 24.46
N ARG A 598 -12.34 -4.64 23.84
CA ARG A 598 -11.70 -3.91 22.74
C ARG A 598 -11.19 -4.81 21.63
N ILE A 599 -11.42 -4.37 20.40
CA ILE A 599 -10.93 -4.97 19.16
C ILE A 599 -10.13 -3.89 18.42
N ILE A 600 -8.93 -4.23 17.94
CA ILE A 600 -8.14 -3.35 17.06
C ILE A 600 -7.69 -4.18 15.86
N ILE A 601 -8.14 -3.83 14.65
CA ILE A 601 -7.77 -4.57 13.45
C ILE A 601 -7.10 -3.65 12.45
N LYS A 602 -5.96 -4.08 11.92
CA LYS A 602 -5.26 -3.43 10.81
C LYS A 602 -5.22 -4.40 9.64
N MET A 603 -5.67 -3.98 8.45
CA MET A 603 -5.59 -4.78 7.23
C MET A 603 -5.81 -3.91 5.98
N ASN A 604 -5.81 -4.51 4.79
CA ASN A 604 -6.01 -3.76 3.55
C ASN A 604 -7.49 -3.56 3.24
N SER A 605 -8.31 -4.58 3.45
CA SER A 605 -9.73 -4.56 3.04
C SER A 605 -10.67 -5.29 4.00
N LEU A 606 -11.88 -4.75 4.17
CA LEU A 606 -12.99 -5.34 4.90
C LEU A 606 -14.24 -5.36 4.00
N VAL A 607 -14.67 -6.56 3.60
CA VAL A 607 -15.79 -6.77 2.65
C VAL A 607 -16.76 -7.84 3.14
N ASP A 608 -16.30 -8.87 3.85
CA ASP A 608 -17.15 -10.00 4.25
C ASP A 608 -18.34 -9.58 5.13
N VAL A 609 -19.56 -9.89 4.68
CA VAL A 609 -20.81 -9.50 5.33
C VAL A 609 -20.97 -10.19 6.69
N GLY A 610 -20.58 -11.46 6.82
CA GLY A 610 -20.70 -12.21 8.06
C GLY A 610 -19.87 -11.59 9.18
N VAL A 611 -18.63 -11.22 8.87
CA VAL A 611 -17.73 -10.53 9.79
C VAL A 611 -18.22 -9.11 10.09
N ILE A 612 -18.69 -8.34 9.10
CA ILE A 612 -19.25 -6.99 9.31
C ILE A 612 -20.44 -7.04 10.28
N LYS A 613 -21.35 -8.01 10.11
CA LYS A 613 -22.48 -8.21 11.05
C LYS A 613 -22.01 -8.55 12.45
N ALA A 614 -20.99 -9.39 12.59
CA ALA A 614 -20.41 -9.70 13.91
C ALA A 614 -19.83 -8.45 14.58
N LEU A 615 -19.16 -7.57 13.83
CA LEU A 615 -18.66 -6.28 14.33
C LEU A 615 -19.79 -5.35 14.76
N TYR A 616 -20.88 -5.26 13.98
CA TYR A 616 -22.06 -4.49 14.38
C TYR A 616 -22.66 -5.01 15.70
N ARG A 617 -22.79 -6.33 15.87
CA ARG A 617 -23.26 -6.91 17.14
C ARG A 617 -22.30 -6.63 18.31
N ALA A 618 -20.99 -6.63 18.05
CA ALA A 618 -19.99 -6.28 19.05
C ALA A 618 -20.13 -4.81 19.48
N SER A 619 -20.27 -3.89 18.52
CA SER A 619 -20.54 -2.49 18.80
C SER A 619 -21.81 -2.27 19.61
N GLN A 620 -22.92 -2.92 19.24
CA GLN A 620 -24.19 -2.87 19.98
C GLN A 620 -24.08 -3.41 21.42
N ALA A 621 -23.11 -4.29 21.69
CA ALA A 621 -22.82 -4.79 23.02
C ALA A 621 -21.90 -3.87 23.85
N GLY A 622 -21.42 -2.77 23.26
CA GLY A 622 -20.49 -1.83 23.90
C GLY A 622 -19.01 -2.18 23.71
N VAL A 623 -18.67 -3.09 22.79
CA VAL A 623 -17.27 -3.37 22.44
C VAL A 623 -16.72 -2.19 21.65
N ARG A 624 -15.58 -1.65 22.06
CA ARG A 624 -14.85 -0.63 21.29
C ARG A 624 -14.10 -1.30 20.14
N VAL A 625 -14.38 -0.89 18.91
CA VAL A 625 -13.75 -1.44 17.71
C VAL A 625 -13.00 -0.33 16.98
N ASP A 626 -11.68 -0.47 16.88
CA ASP A 626 -10.83 0.42 16.08
C ASP A 626 -10.33 -0.34 14.84
N LEU A 627 -10.71 0.11 13.64
CA LEU A 627 -10.31 -0.48 12.36
C LEU A 627 -9.34 0.44 11.63
N ILE A 628 -8.21 -0.09 11.16
CA ILE A 628 -7.20 0.59 10.34
C ILE A 628 -7.20 -0.08 8.96
N ILE A 629 -8.04 0.44 8.05
CA ILE A 629 -8.31 -0.14 6.73
C ILE A 629 -7.85 0.85 5.66
N ARG A 630 -6.74 0.54 4.99
CA ARG A 630 -6.22 1.46 3.97
C ARG A 630 -7.05 1.49 2.68
N GLY A 631 -7.57 0.33 2.27
CA GLY A 631 -8.26 0.12 0.99
C GLY A 631 -9.78 0.12 1.13
N ILE A 632 -10.41 -0.99 0.73
CA ILE A 632 -11.86 -1.16 0.67
C ILE A 632 -12.42 -1.40 2.07
N CYS A 633 -13.44 -0.66 2.47
CA CYS A 633 -14.24 -0.93 3.66
C CYS A 633 -15.72 -0.83 3.31
N CYS A 634 -16.44 -1.96 3.36
CA CYS A 634 -17.88 -2.02 3.12
C CYS A 634 -18.71 -1.75 4.39
N LEU A 635 -18.06 -1.65 5.56
CA LEU A 635 -18.68 -1.32 6.84
C LEU A 635 -18.91 0.20 6.96
N ARG A 636 -20.05 0.62 7.50
CA ARG A 636 -20.36 2.01 7.87
C ARG A 636 -20.13 2.27 9.37
N PRO A 637 -19.14 3.08 9.77
CA PRO A 637 -18.86 3.37 11.18
C PRO A 637 -19.79 4.46 11.75
N GLY A 638 -19.86 4.57 13.07
CA GLY A 638 -20.46 5.72 13.77
C GLY A 638 -21.99 5.84 13.73
N ILE A 639 -22.72 4.82 13.29
CA ILE A 639 -24.19 4.85 13.22
C ILE A 639 -24.77 4.53 14.62
N PRO A 640 -25.57 5.43 15.23
CA PRO A 640 -26.19 5.19 16.54
C PRO A 640 -27.00 3.88 16.59
N GLY A 641 -26.82 3.10 17.64
CA GLY A 641 -27.49 1.80 17.79
C GLY A 641 -27.03 0.68 16.83
N LEU A 642 -26.00 0.91 16.01
CA LEU A 642 -25.40 -0.08 15.10
C LEU A 642 -23.88 -0.13 15.24
N SER A 643 -23.20 0.96 14.88
CA SER A 643 -21.74 1.04 14.76
C SER A 643 -21.14 2.24 15.50
N GLU A 644 -21.86 2.81 16.46
CA GLU A 644 -21.41 3.96 17.28
C GLU A 644 -20.11 3.72 18.03
N ASN A 645 -19.77 2.46 18.34
CA ASN A 645 -18.52 2.07 18.99
C ASN A 645 -17.45 1.60 17.99
N ILE A 646 -17.69 1.74 16.68
CA ILE A 646 -16.76 1.39 15.61
C ILE A 646 -16.17 2.67 15.01
N ARG A 647 -14.85 2.77 15.04
CA ARG A 647 -14.08 3.79 14.34
C ARG A 647 -13.29 3.16 13.21
N VAL A 648 -13.33 3.75 12.02
CA VAL A 648 -12.52 3.31 10.88
C VAL A 648 -11.56 4.43 10.48
N ARG A 649 -10.27 4.10 10.42
CA ARG A 649 -9.19 4.99 9.99
C ARG A 649 -8.50 4.38 8.78
N SER A 650 -7.95 5.24 7.92
CA SER A 650 -7.09 4.86 6.81
C SER A 650 -5.86 5.73 6.80
N ILE A 651 -4.71 5.11 6.54
CA ILE A 651 -3.42 5.78 6.50
C ILE A 651 -2.81 5.47 5.14
N ILE A 652 -2.60 6.50 4.35
CA ILE A 652 -1.84 6.49 3.10
C ILE A 652 -0.66 7.44 3.31
N GLY A 653 0.52 7.06 2.86
CA GLY A 653 1.72 7.85 3.03
C GLY A 653 2.86 7.29 2.20
N ARG A 654 4.10 7.57 2.62
CA ARG A 654 5.33 7.15 1.94
C ARG A 654 5.36 5.65 1.65
N PHE A 655 5.00 4.85 2.65
CA PHE A 655 4.94 3.39 2.52
C PHE A 655 3.49 2.91 2.35
N LEU A 656 3.32 1.84 1.59
CA LEU A 656 2.03 1.21 1.38
C LEU A 656 1.69 0.33 2.58
N GLU A 657 0.67 0.73 3.35
CA GLU A 657 0.26 -0.03 4.53
C GLU A 657 -0.28 -1.42 4.15
N HIS A 658 0.46 -2.51 4.40
CA HIS A 658 0.10 -3.84 3.87
C HIS A 658 -0.07 -4.94 4.93
N SER A 659 0.51 -4.76 6.12
CA SER A 659 0.42 -5.72 7.22
C SER A 659 -1.02 -5.97 7.66
N ARG A 660 -1.38 -7.24 7.92
CA ARG A 660 -2.62 -7.61 8.60
C ARG A 660 -2.35 -8.04 10.03
N ILE A 661 -2.95 -7.35 10.99
CA ILE A 661 -2.77 -7.52 12.43
C ILE A 661 -4.15 -7.47 13.09
N PHE A 662 -4.44 -8.47 13.93
CA PHE A 662 -5.75 -8.61 14.59
C PHE A 662 -5.53 -8.70 16.10
N TYR A 663 -5.97 -7.68 16.83
CA TYR A 663 -5.90 -7.62 18.29
C TYR A 663 -7.29 -7.79 18.91
N PHE A 664 -7.36 -8.65 19.93
CA PHE A 664 -8.53 -8.88 20.76
C PHE A 664 -8.14 -8.79 22.24
N HIS A 665 -8.86 -8.00 23.03
CA HIS A 665 -8.54 -7.83 24.45
C HIS A 665 -8.76 -9.11 25.28
N ASN A 666 -9.77 -9.91 24.94
CA ASN A 666 -10.01 -11.25 25.51
C ASN A 666 -10.03 -11.27 27.04
N GLY A 667 -10.73 -10.31 27.64
CA GLY A 667 -10.88 -10.20 29.10
C GLY A 667 -9.56 -10.00 29.85
N GLY A 668 -8.56 -9.39 29.21
CA GLY A 668 -7.23 -9.12 29.77
C GLY A 668 -6.16 -10.10 29.32
N ASN A 669 -6.54 -11.25 28.76
CA ASN A 669 -5.59 -12.19 28.15
C ASN A 669 -5.41 -11.88 26.66
N GLU A 670 -4.80 -10.72 26.40
CA GLU A 670 -4.70 -10.11 25.07
C GLU A 670 -4.14 -11.08 24.01
N GLU A 671 -4.82 -11.14 22.88
CA GLU A 671 -4.46 -11.98 21.74
C GLU A 671 -4.12 -11.11 20.54
N ILE A 672 -2.94 -11.33 19.94
CA ILE A 672 -2.53 -10.69 18.68
C ILE A 672 -2.25 -11.78 17.66
N LEU A 673 -2.87 -11.63 16.49
CA LEU A 673 -2.68 -12.49 15.32
C LEU A 673 -2.11 -11.65 14.18
N CYS A 674 -1.32 -12.27 13.31
CA CYS A 674 -0.82 -11.71 12.06
C CYS A 674 -1.06 -12.70 10.93
N GLY A 675 -1.09 -12.25 9.68
CA GLY A 675 -1.14 -13.17 8.55
C GLY A 675 -1.43 -12.55 7.19
N SER A 676 -1.75 -13.41 6.24
CA SER A 676 -1.84 -13.05 4.83
C SER A 676 -3.24 -12.64 4.35
N ALA A 677 -4.29 -12.96 5.11
CA ALA A 677 -5.68 -12.71 4.74
C ALA A 677 -6.16 -11.30 5.12
N ASP A 678 -6.86 -10.64 4.20
CA ASP A 678 -7.84 -9.59 4.50
C ASP A 678 -9.21 -10.23 4.81
N TRP A 679 -10.18 -9.47 5.32
CA TRP A 679 -11.54 -9.97 5.57
C TRP A 679 -12.42 -9.81 4.33
N MET A 680 -12.11 -10.59 3.29
CA MET A 680 -12.86 -10.66 2.04
C MET A 680 -13.28 -12.11 1.72
N PRO A 681 -14.41 -12.33 1.01
CA PRO A 681 -14.85 -13.67 0.62
C PRO A 681 -13.78 -14.51 -0.06
N ARG A 682 -13.07 -13.98 -1.08
CA ARG A 682 -11.97 -14.72 -1.73
C ARG A 682 -10.84 -15.12 -0.79
N ASN A 683 -10.53 -14.31 0.22
CA ASN A 683 -9.47 -14.63 1.18
C ASN A 683 -9.91 -15.73 2.16
N PHE A 684 -11.20 -15.79 2.51
CA PHE A 684 -11.72 -16.83 3.38
C PHE A 684 -12.02 -18.15 2.68
N PHE A 685 -12.46 -18.12 1.41
CA PHE A 685 -13.05 -19.30 0.78
C PHE A 685 -12.36 -19.75 -0.51
N ARG A 686 -11.63 -18.86 -1.19
CA ARG A 686 -11.06 -19.11 -2.53
C ARG A 686 -9.53 -19.10 -2.57
N ARG A 687 -8.90 -18.91 -1.42
CA ARG A 687 -7.44 -18.82 -1.28
C ARG A 687 -6.94 -19.68 -0.15
N VAL A 688 -5.70 -20.12 -0.32
CA VAL A 688 -4.90 -20.61 0.80
C VAL A 688 -4.24 -19.41 1.47
N GLU A 689 -4.71 -19.09 2.68
CA GLU A 689 -4.17 -18.04 3.54
C GLU A 689 -3.73 -18.66 4.87
N ILE A 690 -2.76 -18.03 5.54
CA ILE A 690 -2.32 -18.43 6.88
C ILE A 690 -2.41 -17.24 7.83
N ILE A 691 -3.05 -17.47 8.98
CA ILE A 691 -3.02 -16.58 10.15
C ILE A 691 -2.29 -17.30 11.29
N TYR A 692 -1.45 -16.58 12.01
CA TYR A 692 -0.63 -17.11 13.09
C TYR A 692 -0.68 -16.21 14.34
N PRO A 693 -0.67 -16.79 15.54
CA PRO A 693 -0.63 -16.03 16.79
C PRO A 693 0.78 -15.56 17.13
N ILE A 694 0.87 -14.39 17.78
CA ILE A 694 2.10 -13.92 18.41
C ILE A 694 2.08 -14.40 19.87
N LEU A 695 2.85 -15.45 20.14
CA LEU A 695 2.85 -16.16 21.43
C LEU A 695 3.69 -15.43 22.49
N ASP A 696 4.80 -14.82 22.08
CA ASP A 696 5.68 -14.06 22.96
C ASP A 696 5.02 -12.74 23.41
N GLY A 697 4.99 -12.49 24.72
CA GLY A 697 4.37 -11.31 25.32
C GLY A 697 5.08 -10.00 25.00
N ALA A 698 6.41 -10.00 24.91
CA ALA A 698 7.19 -8.81 24.54
C ALA A 698 6.98 -8.46 23.06
N LEU A 699 6.87 -9.45 22.17
CA LEU A 699 6.53 -9.21 20.76
C LEU A 699 5.09 -8.70 20.60
N ARG A 700 4.13 -9.19 21.41
CA ARG A 700 2.77 -8.64 21.43
C ARG A 700 2.77 -7.17 21.83
N GLU A 701 3.47 -6.82 22.92
CA GLU A 701 3.56 -5.43 23.36
C GLU A 701 4.30 -4.55 22.33
N ARG A 702 5.32 -5.08 21.66
CA ARG A 702 5.99 -4.40 20.54
C ARG A 702 5.00 -4.05 19.42
N ILE A 703 4.21 -5.01 18.95
CA ILE A 703 3.21 -4.75 17.91
C ILE A 703 2.17 -3.71 18.36
N LYS A 704 1.69 -3.82 19.60
CA LYS A 704 0.70 -2.91 20.16
C LYS A 704 1.24 -1.49 20.27
N SER A 705 2.39 -1.31 20.91
CA SER A 705 3.00 -0.02 21.22
C SER A 705 3.69 0.65 20.03
N GLU A 706 4.20 -0.12 19.07
CA GLU A 706 4.93 0.42 17.91
C GLU A 706 4.06 0.55 16.67
N ILE A 707 2.97 -0.21 16.56
CA ILE A 707 2.17 -0.29 15.31
C ILE A 707 0.73 0.12 15.56
N LEU A 708 -0.01 -0.65 16.36
CA LEU A 708 -1.46 -0.46 16.48
C LEU A 708 -1.82 0.87 17.15
N LEU A 709 -1.26 1.15 18.33
CA LEU A 709 -1.56 2.39 19.05
C LEU A 709 -1.02 3.63 18.33
N PRO A 710 0.22 3.65 17.80
CA PRO A 710 0.70 4.75 16.96
C PRO A 710 -0.15 5.00 15.71
N ALA A 711 -0.58 3.95 15.00
CA ALA A 711 -1.49 4.12 13.86
C ALA A 711 -2.84 4.73 14.30
N LEU A 712 -3.34 4.38 15.49
CA LEU A 712 -4.52 5.01 16.08
C LEU A 712 -4.27 6.41 16.67
N ALA A 713 -3.02 6.86 16.78
CA ALA A 713 -2.65 8.19 17.23
C ALA A 713 -2.23 9.14 16.09
N ASP A 714 -2.02 8.62 14.86
CA ASP A 714 -1.64 9.44 13.70
C ASP A 714 -2.63 10.60 13.50
N ASN A 715 -2.15 11.83 13.42
CA ASN A 715 -2.97 13.03 13.20
C ASN A 715 -2.46 13.88 12.02
N ILE A 716 -1.68 13.26 11.11
CA ILE A 716 -1.12 13.91 9.91
C ILE A 716 -1.67 13.22 8.66
N LYS A 717 -1.49 11.90 8.55
CA LYS A 717 -1.82 11.10 7.37
C LYS A 717 -3.10 10.30 7.53
N ALA A 718 -3.58 10.13 8.76
CA ALA A 718 -4.83 9.41 8.99
C ALA A 718 -6.06 10.17 8.48
N ARG A 719 -6.91 9.44 7.76
CA ARG A 719 -8.27 9.81 7.38
C ARG A 719 -9.27 8.98 8.18
N GLU A 720 -10.31 9.62 8.67
CA GLU A 720 -11.43 8.96 9.36
C GLU A 720 -12.58 8.75 8.39
N ILE A 721 -13.06 7.50 8.28
CA ILE A 721 -14.18 7.15 7.41
C ILE A 721 -15.48 7.52 8.13
N LEU A 722 -16.37 8.19 7.40
CA LEU A 722 -17.65 8.69 7.89
C LEU A 722 -18.79 7.69 7.61
N PRO A 723 -19.96 7.85 8.24
CA PRO A 723 -21.09 6.92 8.06
C PRO A 723 -21.62 6.81 6.63
N ASP A 724 -21.36 7.80 5.77
CA ASP A 724 -21.74 7.81 4.36
C ASP A 724 -20.70 7.12 3.44
N GLY A 725 -19.60 6.63 4.01
CA GLY A 725 -18.49 6.01 3.28
C GLY A 725 -17.44 6.99 2.75
N THR A 726 -17.66 8.29 2.88
CA THR A 726 -16.63 9.31 2.59
C THR A 726 -15.62 9.39 3.72
N HIS A 727 -14.62 10.27 3.60
CA HIS A 727 -13.59 10.43 4.62
C HIS A 727 -13.26 11.89 4.88
N LYS A 728 -12.70 12.15 6.07
CA LYS A 728 -12.11 13.44 6.42
C LYS A 728 -10.74 13.27 7.07
N SER A 729 -9.91 14.30 6.97
CA SER A 729 -8.67 14.39 7.76
C SER A 729 -9.00 14.38 9.24
N VAL A 730 -8.17 13.70 10.03
CA VAL A 730 -8.31 13.73 11.48
C VAL A 730 -7.91 15.11 11.99
N GLU A 731 -8.86 15.79 12.61
CA GLU A 731 -8.67 17.12 13.17
C GLU A 731 -7.76 17.04 14.40
N ARG A 732 -6.72 17.88 14.39
CA ARG A 732 -5.79 18.02 15.51
C ARG A 732 -6.31 19.09 16.46
N ALA A 733 -6.28 18.85 17.77
CA ALA A 733 -6.59 19.90 18.73
C ALA A 733 -5.52 21.03 18.65
N PRO A 734 -5.85 22.30 18.97
CA PRO A 734 -4.93 23.43 18.79
C PRO A 734 -3.53 23.27 19.42
N ASN A 735 -3.43 22.52 20.53
CA ASN A 735 -2.19 22.31 21.27
C ASN A 735 -1.65 20.86 21.17
N GLU A 736 -2.27 20.01 20.35
CA GLU A 736 -1.80 18.65 20.15
C GLU A 736 -0.62 18.63 19.16
N ALA A 737 0.43 17.87 19.49
CA ALA A 737 1.62 17.79 18.66
C ALA A 737 1.34 17.06 17.33
N LYS A 738 2.03 17.47 16.26
CA LYS A 738 2.05 16.73 14.98
C LYS A 738 2.64 15.34 15.24
N PHE A 739 1.87 14.29 14.95
CA PHE A 739 2.30 12.90 15.06
C PHE A 739 1.94 12.13 13.79
N GLY A 740 2.95 11.70 13.05
CA GLY A 740 2.81 10.84 11.88
C GLY A 740 3.35 9.45 12.18
N PHE A 741 2.53 8.42 11.97
CA PHE A 741 2.84 7.03 12.31
C PHE A 741 4.12 6.54 11.60
N GLN A 742 4.15 6.58 10.27
CA GLN A 742 5.33 6.13 9.49
C GLN A 742 6.56 7.00 9.78
N ALA A 743 6.37 8.31 9.97
CA ALA A 743 7.45 9.23 10.33
C ALA A 743 8.06 8.88 11.70
N SER A 744 7.24 8.48 12.68
CA SER A 744 7.71 8.07 14.00
C SER A 744 8.58 6.81 13.93
N LEU A 745 8.21 5.83 13.09
CA LEU A 745 8.98 4.61 12.87
C LEU A 745 10.32 4.89 12.17
N LEU A 746 10.31 5.77 11.17
CA LEU A 746 11.54 6.25 10.52
C LEU A 746 12.47 6.98 11.50
N ALA A 747 11.92 7.85 12.35
CA ALA A 747 12.69 8.59 13.35
C ALA A 747 13.33 7.65 14.38
N ARG A 748 12.56 6.67 14.87
CA ARG A 748 13.06 5.64 15.80
C ARG A 748 14.20 4.84 15.17
N GLN A 749 14.09 4.48 13.89
CA GLN A 749 15.15 3.72 13.25
C GLN A 749 16.43 4.55 13.04
N LYS A 750 16.30 5.85 12.75
CA LYS A 750 17.46 6.76 12.71
C LYS A 750 18.17 6.84 14.07
N GLN A 751 17.41 6.84 15.17
CA GLN A 751 17.99 6.82 16.52
C GLN A 751 18.71 5.50 16.82
N ASN A 752 18.13 4.37 16.43
CA ASN A 752 18.72 3.04 16.63
C ASN A 752 19.95 2.75 15.74
N SER A 753 20.12 3.49 14.63
CA SER A 753 21.23 3.33 13.68
C SER A 753 22.34 4.37 13.86
N ALA A 754 22.12 5.42 14.67
CA ALA A 754 23.18 6.35 15.00
C ALA A 754 24.27 5.63 15.82
N PRO A 755 25.57 5.83 15.51
CA PRO A 755 26.63 5.36 16.40
C PRO A 755 26.40 5.95 17.79
N PRO A 756 26.70 5.20 18.87
CA PRO A 756 26.60 5.75 20.22
C PRO A 756 27.39 7.05 20.24
N ARG A 757 26.74 8.17 20.60
CA ARG A 757 27.42 9.46 20.71
C ARG A 757 28.63 9.23 21.61
N GLN A 758 29.83 9.34 21.06
CA GLN A 758 31.03 9.49 21.87
C GLN A 758 30.77 10.72 22.73
N SER A 759 30.54 10.50 24.02
CA SER A 759 30.51 11.59 24.99
C SER A 759 31.82 12.35 24.82
N ALA A 760 31.73 13.63 24.45
CA ALA A 760 32.91 14.48 24.38
C ALA A 760 33.69 14.33 25.70
N PRO A 761 35.02 14.09 25.66
CA PRO A 761 35.82 14.06 26.88
C PRO A 761 35.79 15.47 27.47
N GLY A 762 34.97 15.66 28.52
CA GLY A 762 34.82 16.96 29.19
C GLY A 762 33.41 17.36 29.62
N ALA A 763 32.36 16.61 29.29
CA ALA A 763 31.05 16.86 29.89
C ALA A 763 30.99 16.23 31.29
N LEU A 764 31.16 17.06 32.32
CA LEU A 764 30.91 16.71 33.72
C LEU A 764 29.60 15.90 33.83
N GLN A 765 29.74 14.63 34.23
CA GLN A 765 28.61 13.86 34.73
C GLN A 765 28.06 14.59 35.95
N LEU A 766 26.91 15.26 35.78
CA LEU A 766 26.06 15.59 36.91
C LEU A 766 25.54 14.26 37.45
N THR A 767 26.26 13.70 38.41
CA THR A 767 25.72 12.70 39.32
C THR A 767 24.46 13.30 39.95
N PRO A 768 23.30 12.62 39.90
CA PRO A 768 22.15 13.08 40.67
C PRO A 768 22.51 12.97 42.15
N ARG A 769 22.84 14.11 42.78
CA ARG A 769 22.78 14.24 44.24
C ARG A 769 21.32 14.10 44.62
N VAL A 770 20.91 12.90 45.00
CA VAL A 770 19.74 12.72 45.84
C VAL A 770 20.08 13.39 47.18
N ALA A 771 19.51 14.56 47.42
CA ALA A 771 19.57 15.22 48.71
C ALA A 771 18.72 14.40 49.70
N PRO A 772 19.28 13.93 50.83
CA PRO A 772 18.54 13.15 51.82
C PRO A 772 17.73 14.10 52.71
N GLN A 773 16.59 14.60 52.25
CA GLN A 773 15.68 15.41 53.09
C GLN A 773 14.18 15.16 52.89
N ILE A 774 13.77 14.08 52.23
CA ILE A 774 12.36 13.63 52.29
C ILE A 774 12.31 12.12 52.58
N LEU A 775 12.80 11.76 53.76
CA LEU A 775 12.50 10.46 54.39
C LEU A 775 12.27 10.66 55.91
N GLY A 776 11.64 11.78 56.28
CA GLY A 776 11.37 12.19 57.66
C GLY A 776 9.93 12.62 57.93
N ALA A 777 8.98 12.36 57.03
CA ALA A 777 7.58 12.77 57.20
C ALA A 777 6.57 11.72 56.70
N ALA A 778 6.79 10.45 57.06
CA ALA A 778 5.80 9.39 56.89
C ALA A 778 5.91 8.28 57.97
N ILE A 779 6.39 8.62 59.17
CA ILE A 779 6.33 7.77 60.38
C ILE A 779 5.98 8.62 61.61
N ASP A 780 4.92 9.44 61.52
CA ASP A 780 4.39 10.19 62.69
C ASP A 780 2.85 10.22 62.67
N GLY A 781 2.21 9.10 62.32
CA GLY A 781 0.75 9.05 62.14
C GLY A 781 0.06 7.74 62.45
N LEU A 782 0.68 6.80 63.16
CA LEU A 782 -0.01 5.59 63.63
C LEU A 782 0.16 5.42 65.15
N PRO A 783 -0.95 5.36 65.91
CA PRO A 783 -0.91 5.26 67.36
C PRO A 783 -0.42 3.88 67.81
N GLY A 784 0.38 3.89 68.87
CA GLY A 784 1.07 2.70 69.36
C GLY A 784 0.15 1.63 69.94
N THR A 785 0.55 0.38 69.72
CA THR A 785 0.40 -0.74 70.67
C THR A 785 1.65 -1.63 70.51
N GLY A 786 2.17 -2.09 71.65
CA GLY A 786 3.52 -2.62 71.76
C GLY A 786 3.73 -4.09 71.37
N ALA A 787 5.02 -4.43 71.37
CA ALA A 787 5.64 -5.75 71.55
C ALA A 787 5.12 -6.92 70.68
N ASP A 788 5.58 -7.00 69.42
CA ASP A 788 5.66 -8.27 68.68
C ASP A 788 7.01 -8.38 67.92
N PRO A 789 7.91 -9.32 68.30
CA PRO A 789 9.19 -9.54 67.63
C PRO A 789 9.08 -10.00 66.16
N VAL A 790 7.94 -10.54 65.75
CA VAL A 790 7.74 -11.06 64.39
C VAL A 790 7.62 -9.91 63.37
N LEU A 791 7.00 -8.78 63.76
CA LEU A 791 6.82 -7.61 62.90
C LEU A 791 8.14 -6.87 62.60
N GLN A 792 9.09 -6.87 63.54
CA GLN A 792 10.42 -6.27 63.34
C GLN A 792 11.28 -7.07 62.34
N SER A 793 11.15 -8.41 62.32
CA SER A 793 11.87 -9.25 61.35
C SER A 793 11.35 -9.06 59.91
N LEU A 794 10.05 -8.80 59.75
CA LEU A 794 9.40 -8.52 58.47
C LEU A 794 9.80 -7.14 57.91
N GLN A 795 9.93 -6.12 58.75
CA GLN A 795 10.41 -4.79 58.34
C GLN A 795 11.89 -4.80 57.91
N GLN A 796 12.76 -5.56 58.58
CA GLN A 796 14.17 -5.70 58.16
C GLN A 796 14.33 -6.53 56.87
N SER A 797 13.46 -7.52 56.65
CA SER A 797 13.42 -8.31 55.41
C SER A 797 12.99 -7.47 54.20
N LEU A 798 11.97 -6.61 54.37
CA LEU A 798 11.53 -5.67 53.33
C LEU A 798 12.62 -4.65 52.98
N LEU A 799 13.36 -4.15 53.98
CA LEU A 799 14.44 -3.18 53.76
C LEU A 799 15.62 -3.81 52.98
N LYS A 800 15.95 -5.08 53.25
CA LYS A 800 16.98 -5.83 52.50
C LYS A 800 16.55 -6.15 51.06
N GLN A 801 15.27 -6.44 50.83
CA GLN A 801 14.76 -6.68 49.47
C GLN A 801 14.75 -5.40 48.62
N VAL A 802 14.48 -4.23 49.21
CA VAL A 802 14.52 -2.95 48.50
C VAL A 802 15.96 -2.52 48.15
N LEU A 803 16.94 -2.80 49.03
CA LEU A 803 18.35 -2.49 48.77
C LEU A 803 18.99 -3.38 47.69
N ASN A 804 18.56 -4.64 47.56
CA ASN A 804 19.09 -5.56 46.53
C ASN A 804 18.61 -5.25 45.10
N VAL A 805 17.56 -4.45 44.92
CA VAL A 805 17.03 -4.06 43.60
C VAL A 805 17.79 -2.87 42.99
N LEU A 806 18.56 -2.13 43.80
CA LEU A 806 19.16 -0.85 43.39
C LEU A 806 20.66 -0.89 43.08
N ILE A 807 21.34 -2.03 43.24
CA ILE A 807 22.80 -2.16 43.01
C ILE A 807 23.11 -3.48 42.28
N PRO A 808 23.45 -3.48 40.97
CA PRO A 808 23.97 -4.68 40.32
C PRO A 808 25.45 -4.85 40.67
N THR A 809 25.79 -5.95 41.36
CA THR A 809 27.19 -6.35 41.63
C THR A 809 27.68 -7.28 40.53
N ASN A 810 28.73 -6.84 39.83
CA ASN A 810 29.55 -7.67 38.95
C ASN A 810 30.68 -8.25 39.80
N ASN A 811 30.77 -9.57 39.96
CA ASN A 811 31.91 -10.23 40.61
C ASN A 811 32.18 -11.59 39.96
N SER A 812 33.27 -11.67 39.20
CA SER A 812 34.02 -12.90 38.95
C SER A 812 35.46 -12.52 38.58
N MET A 813 36.37 -12.58 39.55
CA MET A 813 37.77 -12.92 39.30
C MET A 813 38.39 -13.37 40.62
N GLU A 814 38.73 -14.66 40.66
CA GLU A 814 39.54 -15.28 41.70
C GLU A 814 41.00 -14.84 41.58
N SER A 815 41.61 -14.72 42.74
CA SER A 815 43.02 -14.50 43.03
C SER A 815 43.92 -15.64 42.56
N GLN A 816 45.06 -15.31 41.98
CA GLN A 816 46.32 -16.04 42.25
C GLN A 816 47.54 -15.14 42.03
N ASP A 817 48.52 -15.36 42.90
CA ASP A 817 49.71 -14.58 43.22
C ASP A 817 50.68 -14.34 42.05
N LEU A 818 51.50 -13.29 42.17
CA LEU A 818 52.97 -13.42 42.32
C LEU A 818 53.67 -12.05 42.39
N ASN A 819 54.40 -11.84 43.49
CA ASN A 819 55.48 -10.87 43.65
C ASN A 819 56.70 -11.27 42.80
N GLY A 820 57.52 -10.28 42.43
CA GLY A 820 58.98 -10.44 42.45
C GLY A 820 59.75 -10.17 41.16
N GLU A 821 60.31 -8.96 41.10
CA GLU A 821 61.71 -8.65 40.78
C GLU A 821 62.35 -8.90 39.39
N ILE A 822 62.85 -7.77 38.84
CA ILE A 822 64.24 -7.50 38.38
C ILE A 822 64.80 -8.31 37.19
N GLY A 823 65.32 -7.55 36.21
CA GLY A 823 66.56 -7.91 35.51
C GLY A 823 66.42 -8.06 34.00
N GLY A 824 67.02 -7.12 33.28
CA GLY A 824 67.10 -7.13 31.82
C GLY A 824 68.23 -7.97 31.25
N GLU A 825 68.35 -7.82 29.93
CA GLU A 825 69.40 -8.30 29.01
C GLU A 825 69.33 -9.77 28.59
N THR A 826 69.00 -10.04 27.33
CA THR A 826 70.02 -10.27 26.28
C THR A 826 69.41 -10.46 24.89
N VAL A 827 70.26 -10.19 23.90
CA VAL A 827 70.04 -10.04 22.47
C VAL A 827 70.20 -11.38 21.73
N LYS A 828 69.67 -11.43 20.48
CA LYS A 828 69.99 -12.29 19.30
C LYS A 828 68.91 -13.31 18.95
N SER A 829 68.14 -13.05 17.89
CA SER A 829 68.39 -13.35 16.46
C SER A 829 68.05 -14.79 16.10
N ASP A 830 66.99 -15.03 15.33
CA ASP A 830 67.07 -15.37 13.91
C ASP A 830 65.72 -15.85 13.36
N GLU A 831 65.51 -15.52 12.08
CA GLU A 831 64.83 -16.32 11.05
C GLU A 831 63.34 -16.72 11.20
N GLN A 832 62.44 -16.11 10.41
CA GLN A 832 61.86 -16.72 9.19
C GLN A 832 60.66 -15.95 8.60
N ASN A 833 60.79 -15.70 7.28
CA ASN A 833 59.79 -15.78 6.20
C ASN A 833 58.51 -14.89 6.13
N ALA A 834 58.60 -13.98 5.15
CA ALA A 834 57.71 -13.77 3.98
C ALA A 834 56.28 -13.22 4.16
N PRO A 835 55.86 -12.37 3.19
CA PRO A 835 54.73 -12.79 2.37
C PRO A 835 54.98 -12.62 0.86
N GLU A 836 54.48 -13.59 0.10
CA GLU A 836 54.27 -13.50 -1.35
C GLU A 836 53.26 -12.39 -1.70
N THR A 837 53.42 -11.78 -2.87
CA THR A 837 52.30 -11.57 -3.80
C THR A 837 52.78 -11.24 -5.20
N ALA A 838 51.95 -11.68 -6.15
CA ALA A 838 51.78 -11.21 -7.53
C ALA A 838 52.60 -11.91 -8.63
N LYS A 839 51.93 -12.88 -9.26
CA LYS A 839 51.97 -13.06 -10.72
C LYS A 839 50.55 -12.96 -11.29
N ASN A 840 50.50 -12.34 -12.47
CA ASN A 840 49.46 -12.45 -13.50
C ASN A 840 49.04 -13.93 -13.69
N GLU A 841 47.82 -14.25 -14.13
CA GLU A 841 47.19 -13.93 -15.42
C GLU A 841 45.71 -14.37 -15.35
#